data_AF-A0A5E7PX77-F1
#
_entry.id   AF-A0A5E7PX77-F1
#
_cell.length_a   1.000
_cell.length_b   1.000
_cell.length_c   1.000
_cell.angle_alpha   90.00
_cell.angle_beta   90.00
_cell.angle_gamma   90.00
#
_symmetry.space_group_name_H-M   'P 1'
#
loop_
_entity.id
_entity.type
_entity.pdbx_description
1 polymer ?
#
loop_
_entity_poly.entity_id
_entity_poly.type
_entity_poly.pdbx_seq_one_letter_code
_entity_poly.pdbx_strand_id
1 'polypeptide(L)'
;MDESILWLNRLLKVAAERQLDKSMPRIEFQQLLLYWLATYLVHWDSTKWSNEVANRSWAADRTVDDRAQLLMDYCQRGDKLSIRHGKIQEELSSLIGETLRNLDPDEQLALFDTLFYRIIIEIDIDRRHAQIGAAFTNGLSRKDGLIEVQGYSGEAFIVNFKLDRSNFLFRYTSEPGYLQDLPRLRLAVHQIESHLIKDQPTDFDHECLTLLDLTTHERQQWEKLLHRLQTGKLTARTLVLFKPVLGSARHEFNEIKSRLQYDDLLEATFDFTSYNGKGKPIRLRAWLLNRQKFHEGKTLCLDTRGLLTSVPHITAEQLAWFASAVSELWASPVKFRIAQFPQARLEMLQGLFSKYFYNGYKDVGGICQIHTSAHVLSSPLNGRLVPPSAKLDGKFSLLDKHLLVDLLDQTGSSPLCAYVIGDNGAGKSLLLASLIAHLEEQSISCAAIASGTADRFVTTNKKNRYRYMGDRTKGGKSAKSMEQRLLVLLKEAFKLTGRVQLFEKMLNLLGLKGRVYLAPIEFFSDFQPPVSVVERVKPIAEALREAVPVKGMTLALTPKDGQHMAKFSDLSSGEQQVLLLLGKIICCADRGVVLLIDEPEISLHVRWQQLLSGCFSLVAQELSTRFVIATHSPTLIANANDNISECFLAKNQQLYRIPPEQRHSVETILLEGFKTYTPHSREIAERCAALVSLAIREVNHSQGVDPAQKEKLESELADMEVIMKDAGSLQDERYTRDRQLIIQARAAIAETFRFSQSEMPA
;
A
#
# COMPACT_ATOMS: atom_id res chain seq x y z
N MET A 1 0.72 11.64 -19.26
CA MET A 1 1.40 11.28 -20.53
C MET A 1 2.74 11.97 -20.44
N ASP A 2 3.85 11.22 -20.47
CA ASP A 2 5.19 11.69 -20.09
C ASP A 2 5.60 12.92 -20.95
N GLU A 3 5.78 14.10 -20.36
CA GLU A 3 6.10 15.35 -21.08
C GLU A 3 7.39 15.23 -21.90
N SER A 4 8.32 14.41 -21.43
CA SER A 4 9.55 14.00 -22.12
C SER A 4 9.32 13.40 -23.51
N ILE A 5 8.25 12.62 -23.70
CA ILE A 5 7.88 12.03 -25.01
C ILE A 5 7.41 13.12 -25.97
N LEU A 6 6.64 14.09 -25.48
CA LEU A 6 6.18 15.22 -26.28
C LEU A 6 7.37 16.06 -26.76
N TRP A 7 8.28 16.38 -25.84
CA TRP A 7 9.51 17.12 -26.14
C TRP A 7 10.43 16.37 -27.10
N LEU A 8 10.62 15.06 -26.92
CA LEU A 8 11.40 14.25 -27.84
C LEU A 8 10.80 14.24 -29.26
N ASN A 9 9.48 14.09 -29.37
CA ASN A 9 8.82 14.11 -30.67
C ASN A 9 8.92 15.47 -31.35
N ARG A 10 8.84 16.58 -30.59
CA ARG A 10 9.10 17.93 -31.12
C ARG A 10 10.54 18.07 -31.61
N LEU A 11 11.52 17.67 -30.79
CA LEU A 11 12.94 17.72 -31.14
C LEU A 11 13.23 16.96 -32.43
N LEU A 12 12.75 15.71 -32.54
CA LEU A 12 12.94 14.88 -33.74
C LEU A 12 12.20 15.44 -34.97
N LYS A 13 11.02 16.04 -34.78
CA LYS A 13 10.27 16.67 -35.87
C LYS A 13 11.02 17.87 -36.44
N VAL A 14 11.49 18.77 -35.58
CA VAL A 14 12.25 19.96 -36.00
C VAL A 14 13.57 19.56 -36.64
N ALA A 15 14.24 18.52 -36.14
CA ALA A 15 15.44 17.99 -36.77
C ALA A 15 15.20 17.48 -38.20
N ALA A 16 14.07 16.79 -38.43
CA ALA A 16 13.68 16.32 -39.75
C ALA A 16 13.27 17.48 -40.69
N GLU A 17 12.57 18.49 -40.18
CA GLU A 17 12.22 19.72 -40.92
C GLU A 17 13.48 20.47 -41.38
N ARG A 18 14.52 20.53 -40.52
CA ARG A 18 15.86 21.07 -40.83
C ARG A 18 16.75 20.11 -41.64
N GLN A 19 16.25 18.93 -42.02
CA GLN A 19 16.96 17.93 -42.84
C GLN A 19 18.27 17.39 -42.22
N LEU A 20 18.39 17.42 -40.89
CA LEU A 20 19.61 17.02 -40.17
C LEU A 20 19.88 15.51 -40.24
N ASP A 21 18.84 14.71 -40.43
CA ASP A 21 18.89 13.25 -40.47
C ASP A 21 19.11 12.66 -41.88
N LYS A 22 19.00 13.46 -42.95
CA LYS A 22 19.00 12.98 -44.35
C LYS A 22 20.26 12.23 -44.78
N SER A 23 21.40 12.46 -44.13
CA SER A 23 22.70 11.90 -44.53
C SER A 23 23.08 10.61 -43.80
N MET A 24 22.20 10.07 -42.94
CA MET A 24 22.53 8.90 -42.12
C MET A 24 21.30 8.04 -41.79
N PRO A 25 21.50 6.75 -41.42
CA PRO A 25 20.44 5.92 -40.88
C PRO A 25 19.81 6.56 -39.63
N ARG A 26 18.50 6.38 -39.46
CA ARG A 26 17.75 6.91 -38.32
C ARG A 26 18.37 6.55 -36.96
N ILE A 27 18.89 5.33 -36.81
CA ILE A 27 19.50 4.87 -35.56
C ILE A 27 20.83 5.58 -35.28
N GLU A 28 21.65 5.81 -36.30
CA GLU A 28 22.90 6.57 -36.18
C GLU A 28 22.63 8.02 -35.80
N PHE A 29 21.62 8.64 -36.42
CA PHE A 29 21.19 10.00 -36.06
C PHE A 29 20.74 10.10 -34.59
N GLN A 30 19.97 9.12 -34.12
CA GLN A 30 19.50 9.11 -32.73
C GLN A 30 20.63 8.88 -31.73
N GLN A 31 21.61 8.03 -32.05
CA GLN A 31 22.81 7.86 -31.23
C GLN A 31 23.65 9.14 -31.20
N LEU A 32 23.83 9.81 -32.36
CA LEU A 32 24.51 11.10 -32.44
C LEU A 32 23.80 12.14 -31.56
N LEU A 33 22.48 12.25 -31.70
CA LEU A 33 21.65 13.15 -30.90
C LEU A 33 21.79 12.86 -29.40
N LEU A 34 21.85 11.58 -29.01
CA LEU A 34 22.01 11.17 -27.61
C LEU A 34 23.37 11.61 -27.05
N TYR A 35 24.47 11.42 -27.80
CA TYR A 35 25.79 11.90 -27.41
C TYR A 35 25.84 13.43 -27.28
N TRP A 36 25.22 14.16 -28.21
CA TRP A 36 25.17 15.61 -28.13
C TRP A 36 24.35 16.07 -26.93
N LEU A 37 23.19 15.46 -26.68
CA LEU A 37 22.38 15.77 -25.50
C LEU A 37 23.19 15.56 -24.21
N ALA A 38 23.95 14.46 -24.12
CA ALA A 38 24.81 14.17 -22.97
C ALA A 38 25.85 15.27 -22.70
N THR A 39 26.36 15.95 -23.74
CA THR A 39 27.34 17.04 -23.54
C THR A 39 26.80 18.21 -22.72
N TYR A 40 25.47 18.42 -22.74
CA TYR A 40 24.81 19.47 -21.96
C TYR A 40 24.43 19.02 -20.56
N LEU A 41 24.28 17.71 -20.33
CA LEU A 41 23.77 17.15 -19.07
C LEU A 41 24.88 16.66 -18.13
N VAL A 42 26.04 16.35 -18.67
CA VAL A 42 27.21 15.93 -17.87
C VAL A 42 27.75 17.12 -17.07
N HIS A 43 28.02 16.89 -15.78
CA HIS A 43 28.66 17.88 -14.90
C HIS A 43 30.18 17.91 -15.11
N TRP A 44 30.61 18.70 -16.09
CA TRP A 44 32.00 18.84 -16.52
C TRP A 44 32.96 19.36 -15.44
N ASP A 45 32.44 20.09 -14.45
CA ASP A 45 33.23 20.66 -13.35
C ASP A 45 33.53 19.66 -12.22
N SER A 46 33.06 18.42 -12.33
CA SER A 46 33.33 17.38 -11.32
C SER A 46 34.77 16.85 -11.41
N THR A 47 35.32 16.47 -10.24
CA THR A 47 36.68 15.91 -10.11
C THR A 47 36.89 14.62 -10.93
N LYS A 48 35.81 13.90 -11.22
CA LYS A 48 35.80 12.73 -12.09
C LYS A 48 36.32 13.07 -13.49
N TRP A 49 35.73 14.09 -14.12
CA TRP A 49 36.13 14.49 -15.46
C TRP A 49 37.48 15.19 -15.46
N SER A 50 37.87 15.91 -14.41
CA SER A 50 39.23 16.47 -14.33
C SER A 50 40.32 15.39 -14.34
N ASN A 51 40.06 14.22 -13.72
CA ASN A 51 40.99 13.09 -13.70
C ASN A 51 41.02 12.32 -15.03
N GLU A 52 39.86 12.06 -15.64
CA GLU A 52 39.78 11.48 -17.00
C GLU A 52 40.44 12.39 -18.05
N VAL A 53 40.45 13.70 -17.78
CA VAL A 53 40.97 14.74 -18.67
C VAL A 53 42.45 15.06 -18.40
N ALA A 54 43.08 14.54 -17.33
CA ALA A 54 44.44 14.91 -16.89
C ALA A 54 45.59 14.77 -17.92
N ASN A 55 45.32 14.27 -19.13
CA ASN A 55 46.23 14.31 -20.29
C ASN A 55 45.99 15.45 -21.31
N ARG A 56 44.97 16.31 -21.18
CA ARG A 56 44.67 17.45 -22.08
C ARG A 56 43.90 18.55 -21.31
N SER A 57 44.06 19.84 -21.62
CA SER A 57 43.46 21.00 -20.90
C SER A 57 41.99 20.89 -20.45
N TRP A 58 41.61 21.64 -19.40
CA TRP A 58 40.28 21.72 -18.74
C TRP A 58 39.07 21.45 -19.67
N ALA A 59 38.19 20.50 -19.30
CA ALA A 59 37.05 20.08 -20.13
C ALA A 59 35.90 21.10 -20.22
N ALA A 60 35.79 22.00 -19.24
CA ALA A 60 34.77 23.05 -19.25
C ALA A 60 35.02 24.11 -20.35
N ASP A 61 36.26 24.35 -20.75
CA ASP A 61 36.60 25.38 -21.76
C ASP A 61 36.60 24.85 -23.21
N ARG A 62 36.19 23.59 -23.42
CA ARG A 62 36.19 22.97 -24.75
C ARG A 62 34.86 23.12 -25.49
N THR A 63 34.92 23.01 -26.81
CA THR A 63 33.73 23.02 -27.69
C THR A 63 32.82 21.83 -27.39
N VAL A 64 31.54 21.93 -27.79
CA VAL A 64 30.57 20.81 -27.70
C VAL A 64 31.11 19.55 -28.40
N ASP A 65 31.85 19.73 -29.49
CA ASP A 65 32.42 18.63 -30.27
C ASP A 65 33.52 17.89 -29.52
N ASP A 66 34.42 18.63 -28.87
CA ASP A 66 35.49 18.06 -28.03
C ASP A 66 34.89 17.27 -26.86
N ARG A 67 33.82 17.80 -26.25
CA ARG A 67 33.07 17.12 -25.18
C ARG A 67 32.38 15.86 -25.68
N ALA A 68 31.73 15.90 -26.84
CA ALA A 68 31.12 14.73 -27.46
C ALA A 68 32.16 13.65 -27.77
N GLN A 69 33.31 14.03 -28.34
CA GLN A 69 34.39 13.10 -28.62
C GLN A 69 34.96 12.49 -27.34
N LEU A 70 35.14 13.28 -26.28
CA LEU A 70 35.58 12.78 -24.99
C LEU A 70 34.60 11.73 -24.43
N LEU A 71 33.29 11.98 -24.53
CA LEU A 71 32.28 11.00 -24.12
C LEU A 71 32.34 9.71 -24.96
N MET A 72 32.55 9.82 -26.27
CA MET A 72 32.71 8.66 -27.16
C MET A 72 33.95 7.84 -26.77
N ASP A 73 35.08 8.50 -26.55
CA ASP A 73 36.34 7.88 -26.11
C ASP A 73 36.17 7.19 -24.75
N TYR A 74 35.56 7.88 -23.78
CA TYR A 74 35.23 7.33 -22.46
C TYR A 74 34.33 6.09 -22.57
N CYS A 75 33.36 6.11 -23.49
CA CYS A 75 32.48 4.97 -23.77
C CYS A 75 33.13 3.87 -24.62
N GLN A 76 34.40 4.01 -25.01
CA GLN A 76 35.12 3.09 -25.90
C GLN A 76 34.40 2.88 -27.24
N ARG A 77 33.74 3.94 -27.72
CA ARG A 77 33.07 3.93 -29.01
C ARG A 77 34.12 4.06 -30.11
N GLY A 78 34.29 3.01 -30.91
CA GLY A 78 35.36 2.93 -31.92
C GLY A 78 35.09 3.72 -33.21
N ASP A 79 33.87 4.20 -33.42
CA ASP A 79 33.55 5.07 -34.55
C ASP A 79 33.80 6.55 -34.20
N LYS A 80 34.28 7.32 -35.18
CA LYS A 80 34.41 8.78 -35.04
C LYS A 80 33.11 9.44 -35.51
N LEU A 81 31.99 9.07 -34.89
CA LEU A 81 30.64 9.47 -35.30
C LEU A 81 30.51 11.00 -35.37
N SER A 82 31.13 11.70 -34.42
CA SER A 82 31.25 13.16 -34.38
C SER A 82 31.90 13.72 -35.65
N ILE A 83 33.04 13.17 -36.07
CA ILE A 83 33.84 13.66 -37.20
C ILE A 83 33.14 13.41 -38.54
N ARG A 84 32.38 12.32 -38.66
CA ARG A 84 31.64 11.98 -39.89
C ARG A 84 30.57 13.00 -40.26
N HIS A 85 30.08 13.79 -39.30
CA HIS A 85 28.90 14.63 -39.48
C HIS A 85 29.12 16.10 -39.07
N GLY A 86 30.35 16.62 -39.24
CA GLY A 86 30.70 18.02 -38.93
C GLY A 86 29.73 19.08 -39.47
N LYS A 87 29.14 18.83 -40.64
CA LYS A 87 28.25 19.78 -41.33
C LYS A 87 26.93 20.09 -40.62
N ILE A 88 26.45 19.22 -39.73
CA ILE A 88 25.15 19.38 -39.03
C ILE A 88 25.31 19.78 -37.56
N GLN A 89 26.54 19.90 -37.06
CA GLN A 89 26.83 20.05 -35.63
C GLN A 89 26.34 21.38 -35.05
N GLU A 90 26.58 22.48 -35.74
CA GLU A 90 26.15 23.82 -35.29
C GLU A 90 24.63 23.90 -35.21
N GLU A 91 23.93 23.41 -36.23
CA GLU A 91 22.46 23.39 -36.26
C GLU A 91 21.88 22.45 -35.19
N LEU A 92 22.52 21.30 -34.96
CA LEU A 92 22.12 20.34 -33.93
C LEU A 92 22.31 20.90 -32.52
N SER A 93 23.45 21.53 -32.25
CA SER A 93 23.76 22.17 -30.97
C SER A 93 22.81 23.34 -30.68
N SER A 94 22.50 24.15 -31.70
CA SER A 94 21.51 25.22 -31.60
C SER A 94 20.12 24.66 -31.25
N LEU A 95 19.66 23.61 -31.95
CA LEU A 95 18.38 22.97 -31.72
C LEU A 95 18.27 22.35 -30.31
N ILE A 96 19.32 21.68 -29.84
CA ILE A 96 19.36 21.09 -28.50
C ILE A 96 19.34 22.20 -27.45
N GLY A 97 20.16 23.24 -27.59
CA GLY A 97 20.18 24.37 -26.69
C GLY A 97 18.82 25.09 -26.61
N GLU A 98 18.14 25.28 -27.74
CA GLU A 98 16.76 25.80 -27.79
C GLU A 98 15.78 24.91 -27.03
N THR A 99 15.91 23.59 -27.17
CA THR A 99 15.01 22.63 -26.52
C THR A 99 15.23 22.60 -25.01
N LEU A 100 16.47 22.47 -24.56
CA LEU A 100 16.81 22.34 -23.14
C LEU A 100 16.53 23.62 -22.33
N ARG A 101 16.58 24.82 -22.94
CA ARG A 101 16.20 26.08 -22.28
C ARG A 101 14.76 26.13 -21.77
N ASN A 102 13.89 25.28 -22.30
CA ASN A 102 12.48 25.21 -21.91
C ASN A 102 12.20 24.10 -20.89
N LEU A 103 13.24 23.40 -20.41
CA LEU A 103 13.13 22.24 -19.54
C LEU A 103 13.92 22.47 -18.26
N ASP A 104 13.37 22.05 -17.13
CA ASP A 104 14.12 21.97 -15.88
C ASP A 104 15.13 20.79 -15.89
N PRO A 105 16.09 20.72 -14.96
CA PRO A 105 17.12 19.66 -14.97
C PRO A 105 16.57 18.22 -14.94
N ASP A 106 15.46 17.98 -14.23
CA ASP A 106 14.85 16.64 -14.14
C ASP A 106 14.16 16.27 -15.46
N GLU A 107 13.48 17.23 -16.09
CA GLU A 107 12.87 17.07 -17.42
C GLU A 107 13.93 16.85 -18.51
N GLN A 108 15.09 17.51 -18.40
CA GLN A 108 16.21 17.31 -19.32
C GLN A 108 16.79 15.88 -19.22
N LEU A 109 16.97 15.37 -18.00
CA LEU A 109 17.34 13.97 -17.77
C LEU A 109 16.27 13.00 -18.27
N ALA A 110 14.98 13.31 -18.06
CA ALA A 110 13.88 12.51 -18.57
C ALA A 110 13.84 12.48 -20.11
N LEU A 111 14.16 13.60 -20.78
CA LEU A 111 14.31 13.67 -22.23
C LEU A 111 15.45 12.76 -22.71
N PHE A 112 16.60 12.79 -22.04
CA PHE A 112 17.75 11.90 -22.33
C PHE A 112 17.34 10.43 -22.23
N ASP A 113 16.75 10.02 -21.10
CA ASP A 113 16.33 8.64 -20.86
C ASP A 113 15.26 8.19 -21.86
N THR A 114 14.38 9.09 -22.29
CA THR A 114 13.36 8.78 -23.30
C THR A 114 13.97 8.52 -24.66
N LEU A 115 14.96 9.31 -25.08
CA LEU A 115 15.72 9.05 -26.32
C LEU A 115 16.54 7.77 -26.21
N PHE A 116 17.20 7.54 -25.06
CA PHE A 116 17.95 6.32 -24.79
C PHE A 116 17.08 5.07 -24.95
N TYR A 117 15.91 5.02 -24.29
CA TYR A 117 15.04 3.85 -24.40
C TYR A 117 14.38 3.71 -25.78
N ARG A 118 14.24 4.79 -26.54
CA ARG A 118 13.83 4.73 -27.95
C ARG A 118 14.87 4.03 -28.83
N ILE A 119 16.15 4.12 -28.49
CA ILE A 119 17.26 3.42 -29.17
C ILE A 119 17.35 1.97 -28.69
N ILE A 120 17.26 1.73 -27.37
CA ILE A 120 17.31 0.38 -26.78
C ILE A 120 16.16 -0.53 -27.26
N ILE A 121 15.05 0.05 -27.71
CA ILE A 121 13.93 -0.73 -28.27
C ILE A 121 14.33 -1.58 -29.49
N GLU A 122 15.42 -1.21 -30.20
CA GLU A 122 15.95 -1.95 -31.36
C GLU A 122 16.49 -3.33 -31.00
N ILE A 123 16.82 -3.58 -29.73
CA ILE A 123 17.19 -4.91 -29.21
C ILE A 123 16.01 -5.62 -28.50
N ASP A 124 14.77 -5.21 -28.81
CA ASP A 124 13.50 -5.74 -28.27
C ASP A 124 13.33 -5.58 -26.75
N ILE A 125 13.96 -4.56 -26.17
CA ILE A 125 13.89 -4.25 -24.73
C ILE A 125 13.00 -3.04 -24.46
N ASP A 126 12.01 -3.21 -23.59
CA ASP A 126 11.16 -2.13 -23.07
C ASP A 126 11.78 -1.51 -21.80
N ARG A 127 11.55 -0.21 -21.57
CA ARG A 127 11.95 0.48 -20.32
C ARG A 127 11.45 -0.25 -19.06
N ARG A 128 10.22 -0.76 -19.08
CA ARG A 128 9.63 -1.49 -17.96
C ARG A 128 10.36 -2.80 -17.68
N HIS A 129 10.91 -3.45 -18.70
CA HIS A 129 11.72 -4.66 -18.50
C HIS A 129 12.99 -4.34 -17.70
N ALA A 130 13.70 -3.27 -18.07
CA ALA A 130 14.86 -2.78 -17.33
C ALA A 130 14.51 -2.41 -15.88
N GLN A 131 13.37 -1.73 -15.66
CA GLN A 131 12.88 -1.37 -14.32
C GLN A 131 12.57 -2.61 -13.46
N ILE A 132 11.94 -3.63 -14.04
CA ILE A 132 11.65 -4.90 -13.35
C ILE A 132 12.95 -5.63 -12.98
N GLY A 133 13.91 -5.71 -13.90
CA GLY A 133 15.24 -6.27 -13.65
C GLY A 133 15.96 -5.52 -12.53
N ALA A 134 15.93 -4.18 -12.56
CA ALA A 134 16.47 -3.32 -11.52
C ALA A 134 15.80 -3.53 -10.15
N ALA A 135 14.47 -3.72 -10.11
CA ALA A 135 13.73 -3.98 -8.88
C ALA A 135 14.12 -5.32 -8.24
N PHE A 136 14.22 -6.40 -9.02
CA PHE A 136 14.73 -7.67 -8.50
C PHE A 136 16.17 -7.54 -8.00
N THR A 137 17.02 -6.91 -8.81
CA THR A 137 18.44 -6.79 -8.51
C THR A 137 18.68 -5.99 -7.23
N ASN A 138 18.00 -4.86 -7.05
CA ASN A 138 18.13 -4.03 -5.84
C ASN A 138 17.38 -4.59 -4.62
N GLY A 139 16.34 -5.39 -4.84
CA GLY A 139 15.61 -6.09 -3.78
C GLY A 139 16.36 -7.29 -3.22
N LEU A 140 17.18 -7.95 -4.06
CA LEU A 140 17.96 -9.13 -3.71
C LEU A 140 19.43 -8.79 -3.40
N SER A 141 19.92 -7.65 -3.88
CA SER A 141 21.25 -7.18 -3.55
C SER A 141 21.28 -6.76 -2.08
N ARG A 142 22.21 -7.36 -1.34
CA ARG A 142 22.51 -7.03 0.06
C ARG A 142 23.38 -5.76 0.08
N LYS A 143 24.29 -5.60 1.06
CA LYS A 143 25.19 -4.43 1.10
C LYS A 143 26.43 -4.60 0.21
N ASP A 144 26.49 -5.67 -0.57
CA ASP A 144 27.75 -6.23 -1.06
C ASP A 144 28.11 -5.82 -2.50
N GLY A 145 27.24 -5.09 -3.21
CA GLY A 145 27.48 -4.60 -4.59
C GLY A 145 26.70 -5.34 -5.69
N LEU A 146 26.83 -4.87 -6.94
CA LEU A 146 26.19 -5.43 -8.13
C LEU A 146 27.18 -5.56 -9.29
N ILE A 147 27.17 -6.73 -9.92
CA ILE A 147 27.81 -6.98 -11.21
C ILE A 147 26.71 -7.21 -12.26
N GLU A 148 26.55 -6.31 -13.22
CA GLU A 148 25.66 -6.53 -14.38
C GLU A 148 26.46 -7.10 -15.55
N VAL A 149 26.15 -8.34 -15.91
CA VAL A 149 26.77 -9.01 -17.03
C VAL A 149 26.05 -8.63 -18.31
N GLN A 150 26.79 -8.15 -19.30
CA GLN A 150 26.27 -7.72 -20.61
C GLN A 150 25.20 -6.64 -20.47
N GLY A 151 25.49 -5.64 -19.61
CA GLY A 151 24.55 -4.58 -19.30
C GLY A 151 24.11 -3.79 -20.53
N TYR A 152 22.82 -3.54 -20.63
CA TYR A 152 22.19 -2.89 -21.79
C TYR A 152 21.49 -1.57 -21.43
N SER A 153 21.23 -1.30 -20.14
CA SER A 153 20.49 -0.12 -19.71
C SER A 153 21.15 0.67 -18.58
N GLY A 154 21.90 -0.01 -17.69
CA GLY A 154 22.37 0.58 -16.43
C GLY A 154 21.25 0.92 -15.45
N GLU A 155 19.99 0.49 -15.69
CA GLU A 155 18.83 0.86 -14.87
C GLU A 155 19.00 0.40 -13.41
N ALA A 156 19.58 -0.79 -13.20
CA ALA A 156 19.83 -1.32 -11.87
C ALA A 156 20.72 -0.39 -11.02
N PHE A 157 21.68 0.29 -11.66
CA PHE A 157 22.64 1.18 -11.03
C PHE A 157 21.97 2.51 -10.70
N ILE A 158 21.18 3.05 -11.64
CA ILE A 158 20.41 4.29 -11.45
C ILE A 158 19.39 4.13 -10.32
N VAL A 159 18.66 3.01 -10.29
CA VAL A 159 17.72 2.72 -9.21
C VAL A 159 18.46 2.59 -7.88
N ASN A 160 19.62 1.92 -7.84
CA ASN A 160 20.42 1.80 -6.61
C ASN A 160 20.88 3.15 -6.09
N PHE A 161 21.43 4.00 -6.98
CA PHE A 161 21.92 5.34 -6.65
C PHE A 161 20.81 6.21 -6.04
N LYS A 162 19.59 6.15 -6.61
CA LYS A 162 18.41 6.85 -6.08
C LYS A 162 17.94 6.34 -4.71
N LEU A 163 18.40 5.17 -4.25
CA LEU A 163 18.10 4.61 -2.94
C LEU A 163 19.15 4.97 -1.87
N ASP A 164 20.16 5.77 -2.21
CA ASP A 164 21.22 6.27 -1.31
C ASP A 164 21.91 5.17 -0.49
N ARG A 165 22.25 4.06 -1.15
CA ARG A 165 23.01 2.97 -0.52
C ARG A 165 24.51 3.30 -0.57
N SER A 166 25.08 3.76 0.55
CA SER A 166 26.51 4.10 0.66
C SER A 166 27.44 2.90 0.39
N ASN A 167 28.59 3.16 -0.25
CA ASN A 167 29.65 2.19 -0.58
C ASN A 167 29.24 1.00 -1.48
N PHE A 168 28.30 1.21 -2.41
CA PHE A 168 27.89 0.16 -3.34
C PHE A 168 28.84 0.04 -4.54
N LEU A 169 29.44 -1.15 -4.73
CA LEU A 169 30.37 -1.39 -5.84
C LEU A 169 29.61 -1.74 -7.12
N PHE A 170 29.80 -0.92 -8.15
CA PHE A 170 29.14 -1.03 -9.45
C PHE A 170 30.12 -1.55 -10.51
N ARG A 171 29.89 -2.76 -10.99
CA ARG A 171 30.73 -3.38 -12.03
C ARG A 171 29.87 -3.91 -13.16
N TYR A 172 30.38 -3.88 -14.39
CA TYR A 172 29.69 -4.49 -15.51
C TYR A 172 30.66 -5.04 -16.55
N THR A 173 30.19 -6.01 -17.33
CA THR A 173 30.91 -6.52 -18.51
C THR A 173 30.26 -5.95 -19.78
N SER A 174 31.04 -5.52 -20.75
CA SER A 174 30.52 -5.22 -22.09
C SER A 174 30.47 -6.49 -22.95
N GLU A 175 29.51 -6.55 -23.87
CA GLU A 175 29.55 -7.51 -24.99
C GLU A 175 29.75 -6.72 -26.29
N PRO A 176 30.61 -7.18 -27.21
CA PRO A 176 30.82 -6.53 -28.50
C PRO A 176 29.50 -6.31 -29.24
N GLY A 177 29.10 -5.05 -29.43
CA GLY A 177 27.84 -4.71 -30.08
C GLY A 177 27.70 -3.24 -30.46
N TYR A 178 26.71 -2.92 -31.29
CA TYR A 178 26.49 -1.56 -31.82
C TYR A 178 25.86 -0.58 -30.82
N LEU A 179 25.46 -1.05 -29.63
CA LEU A 179 24.89 -0.26 -28.53
C LEU A 179 25.69 -0.39 -27.22
N GLN A 180 26.85 -1.05 -27.24
CA GLN A 180 27.60 -1.41 -26.03
C GLN A 180 28.09 -0.19 -25.20
N ASP A 181 28.20 0.94 -25.87
CA ASP A 181 28.67 2.23 -25.38
C ASP A 181 27.58 2.99 -24.60
N LEU A 182 26.31 2.79 -24.98
CA LEU A 182 25.20 3.58 -24.47
C LEU A 182 24.92 3.42 -22.97
N PRO A 183 25.00 2.22 -22.35
CA PRO A 183 24.81 2.08 -20.91
C PRO A 183 25.83 2.93 -20.13
N ARG A 184 27.08 2.96 -20.58
CA ARG A 184 28.13 3.75 -19.94
C ARG A 184 27.90 5.26 -20.11
N LEU A 185 27.45 5.68 -21.30
CA LEU A 185 27.04 7.06 -21.55
C LEU A 185 25.90 7.48 -20.61
N ARG A 186 24.88 6.63 -20.47
CA ARG A 186 23.75 6.89 -19.58
C ARG A 186 24.18 7.01 -18.12
N LEU A 187 25.01 6.09 -17.63
CA LEU A 187 25.55 6.20 -16.26
C LEU A 187 26.38 7.47 -16.06
N ALA A 188 27.12 7.92 -17.07
CA ALA A 188 27.88 9.16 -17.02
C ALA A 188 26.97 10.41 -16.89
N VAL A 189 25.86 10.45 -17.63
CA VAL A 189 24.84 11.53 -17.53
C VAL A 189 24.17 11.54 -16.16
N HIS A 190 23.87 10.36 -15.60
CA HIS A 190 23.33 10.24 -14.24
C HIS A 190 24.39 10.42 -13.12
N GLN A 191 25.63 10.78 -13.48
CA GLN A 191 26.75 10.98 -12.55
C GLN A 191 27.13 9.75 -11.72
N ILE A 192 26.86 8.55 -12.24
CA ILE A 192 27.16 7.29 -11.56
C ILE A 192 28.55 6.80 -12.00
N GLU A 193 29.40 6.49 -11.04
CA GLU A 193 30.67 5.80 -11.29
C GLU A 193 30.43 4.30 -11.43
N SER A 194 30.95 3.72 -12.52
CA SER A 194 30.88 2.29 -12.78
C SER A 194 32.22 1.81 -13.32
N HIS A 195 32.59 0.59 -12.97
CA HIS A 195 33.85 -0.02 -13.38
C HIS A 195 33.61 -1.13 -14.41
N LEU A 196 34.16 -0.94 -15.61
CA LEU A 196 34.23 -2.00 -16.60
C LEU A 196 35.23 -3.07 -16.13
N ILE A 197 34.79 -4.32 -16.01
CA ILE A 197 35.64 -5.46 -15.63
C ILE A 197 36.05 -6.28 -16.86
N LYS A 198 37.12 -7.06 -16.73
CA LYS A 198 37.72 -7.84 -17.83
C LYS A 198 37.02 -9.18 -18.09
N ASP A 199 35.97 -9.48 -17.32
CA ASP A 199 35.24 -10.76 -17.34
C ASP A 199 36.16 -11.96 -17.07
N GLN A 200 37.07 -11.82 -16.10
CA GLN A 200 37.92 -12.90 -15.61
C GLN A 200 37.29 -13.53 -14.36
N PRO A 201 37.55 -14.81 -14.04
CA PRO A 201 36.97 -15.46 -12.84
C PRO A 201 37.19 -14.66 -11.55
N THR A 202 38.37 -14.06 -11.39
CA THR A 202 38.73 -13.22 -10.23
C THR A 202 37.89 -11.96 -10.07
N ASP A 203 37.23 -11.48 -11.14
CA ASP A 203 36.33 -10.33 -11.07
C ASP A 203 35.03 -10.66 -10.29
N PHE A 204 34.71 -11.95 -10.13
CA PHE A 204 33.50 -12.49 -9.52
C PHE A 204 33.72 -13.11 -8.12
N ASP A 205 34.91 -12.94 -7.53
CA ASP A 205 35.25 -13.47 -6.19
C ASP A 205 34.67 -12.63 -5.02
N HIS A 206 33.86 -11.61 -5.32
CA HIS A 206 33.23 -10.74 -4.32
C HIS A 206 31.82 -11.22 -3.93
N GLU A 207 31.33 -10.78 -2.77
CA GLU A 207 29.98 -11.10 -2.27
C GLU A 207 28.84 -10.37 -3.02
N CYS A 208 29.12 -9.70 -4.14
CA CYS A 208 28.14 -8.99 -4.96
C CYS A 208 27.05 -9.91 -5.54
N LEU A 209 25.88 -9.36 -5.83
CA LEU A 209 24.90 -10.03 -6.69
C LEU A 209 25.33 -9.92 -8.16
N THR A 210 25.35 -11.03 -8.90
CA THR A 210 25.50 -11.01 -10.37
C THR A 210 24.13 -10.98 -11.04
N LEU A 211 23.86 -10.00 -11.90
CA LEU A 211 22.69 -9.99 -12.79
C LEU A 211 23.11 -10.51 -14.17
N LEU A 212 22.44 -11.57 -14.64
CA LEU A 212 22.58 -12.14 -15.97
C LEU A 212 21.22 -12.13 -16.68
N ASP A 213 21.00 -11.16 -17.55
CA ASP A 213 19.79 -11.08 -18.36
C ASP A 213 20.00 -11.77 -19.71
N LEU A 214 19.34 -12.93 -19.90
CA LEU A 214 19.45 -13.74 -21.11
C LEU A 214 18.32 -13.46 -22.09
N THR A 215 17.45 -12.49 -21.83
CA THR A 215 16.26 -12.22 -22.68
C THR A 215 16.61 -11.52 -23.99
N THR A 216 17.78 -10.90 -24.05
CA THR A 216 18.30 -10.05 -25.13
C THR A 216 18.97 -10.86 -26.26
N HIS A 217 19.39 -12.09 -25.99
CA HIS A 217 20.14 -12.96 -26.92
C HIS A 217 19.54 -14.36 -27.02
N GLU A 218 18.33 -14.45 -27.60
CA GLU A 218 17.52 -15.69 -27.64
C GLU A 218 18.24 -16.93 -28.20
N ARG A 219 19.21 -16.76 -29.12
CA ARG A 219 19.83 -17.88 -29.83
C ARG A 219 20.84 -18.69 -29.00
N GLN A 220 21.39 -18.14 -27.91
CA GLN A 220 22.48 -18.77 -27.14
C GLN A 220 22.34 -18.63 -25.61
N GLN A 221 21.13 -18.38 -25.10
CA GLN A 221 20.89 -18.14 -23.67
C GLN A 221 21.49 -19.25 -22.76
N TRP A 222 21.29 -20.51 -23.12
CA TRP A 222 21.74 -21.65 -22.30
C TRP A 222 23.24 -21.90 -22.43
N GLU A 223 23.81 -21.75 -23.63
CA GLU A 223 25.26 -21.83 -23.86
C GLU A 223 26.01 -20.80 -23.01
N LYS A 224 25.52 -19.55 -22.96
CA LYS A 224 26.08 -18.47 -22.14
C LYS A 224 26.06 -18.82 -20.64
N LEU A 225 24.92 -19.31 -20.12
CA LEU A 225 24.81 -19.69 -18.71
C LEU A 225 25.71 -20.88 -18.38
N LEU A 226 25.72 -21.92 -19.23
CA LEU A 226 26.57 -23.10 -19.04
C LEU A 226 28.05 -22.73 -19.01
N HIS A 227 28.50 -21.93 -19.97
CA HIS A 227 29.89 -21.45 -20.03
C HIS A 227 30.29 -20.71 -18.75
N ARG A 228 29.42 -19.83 -18.23
CA ARG A 228 29.68 -19.09 -16.99
C ARG A 228 29.73 -19.99 -15.75
N LEU A 229 28.85 -20.98 -15.67
CA LEU A 229 28.87 -21.99 -14.60
C LEU A 229 30.16 -22.84 -14.63
N GLN A 230 30.64 -23.20 -15.82
CA GLN A 230 31.86 -23.98 -16.01
C GLN A 230 33.14 -23.17 -15.76
N THR A 231 33.15 -21.87 -16.08
CA THR A 231 34.33 -21.00 -15.94
C THR A 231 34.41 -20.26 -14.61
N GLY A 232 33.40 -20.39 -13.74
CA GLY A 232 33.37 -19.71 -12.45
C GLY A 232 33.12 -18.20 -12.54
N LYS A 233 32.69 -17.68 -13.71
CA LYS A 233 32.43 -16.25 -13.95
C LYS A 233 31.07 -15.77 -13.42
N LEU A 234 30.74 -16.16 -12.19
CA LEU A 234 29.52 -15.83 -11.46
C LEU A 234 29.85 -15.74 -9.98
N THR A 235 29.31 -14.73 -9.29
CA THR A 235 29.45 -14.60 -7.84
C THR A 235 28.64 -15.68 -7.11
N ALA A 236 28.77 -15.72 -5.77
CA ALA A 236 28.02 -16.66 -4.93
C ALA A 236 26.50 -16.55 -5.11
N ARG A 237 25.98 -15.34 -5.39
CA ARG A 237 24.56 -15.09 -5.67
C ARG A 237 24.40 -14.57 -7.10
N THR A 238 23.66 -15.28 -7.93
CA THR A 238 23.39 -14.89 -9.32
C THR A 238 21.91 -14.88 -9.62
N LEU A 239 21.40 -13.76 -10.12
CA LEU A 239 20.05 -13.63 -10.65
C LEU A 239 20.09 -13.80 -12.18
N VAL A 240 19.43 -14.84 -12.69
CA VAL A 240 19.33 -15.14 -14.11
C VAL A 240 17.92 -14.88 -14.61
N LEU A 241 17.73 -13.95 -15.55
CA LEU A 241 16.44 -13.66 -16.18
C LEU A 241 16.36 -14.32 -17.56
N PHE A 242 15.29 -15.03 -17.87
CA PHE A 242 15.15 -15.73 -19.15
C PHE A 242 13.70 -15.96 -19.59
N LYS A 243 13.52 -16.20 -20.89
CA LYS A 243 12.24 -16.66 -21.46
C LYS A 243 12.11 -18.17 -21.21
N PRO A 244 11.02 -18.68 -20.61
CA PRO A 244 10.86 -20.09 -20.28
C PRO A 244 10.52 -20.95 -21.51
N VAL A 245 11.41 -20.94 -22.51
CA VAL A 245 11.38 -21.73 -23.74
C VAL A 245 12.73 -22.42 -23.93
N LEU A 246 12.72 -23.72 -24.25
CA LEU A 246 13.96 -24.50 -24.41
C LEU A 246 14.70 -24.22 -25.73
N GLY A 247 13.95 -23.98 -26.81
CA GLY A 247 14.52 -23.90 -28.16
C GLY A 247 15.19 -25.22 -28.58
N SER A 248 16.32 -25.13 -29.29
CA SER A 248 17.15 -26.27 -29.74
C SER A 248 18.21 -26.74 -28.74
N ALA A 249 18.49 -25.96 -27.69
CA ALA A 249 19.60 -26.18 -26.75
C ALA A 249 19.21 -27.11 -25.58
N ARG A 250 18.77 -28.33 -25.91
CA ARG A 250 18.31 -29.33 -24.92
C ARG A 250 19.48 -29.96 -24.15
N HIS A 251 20.64 -30.08 -24.79
CA HIS A 251 21.83 -30.67 -24.20
C HIS A 251 22.39 -29.77 -23.10
N GLU A 252 22.66 -28.51 -23.43
CA GLU A 252 23.20 -27.48 -22.54
C GLU A 252 22.29 -27.31 -21.33
N PHE A 253 20.98 -27.28 -21.57
CA PHE A 253 20.00 -27.13 -20.51
C PHE A 253 19.96 -28.32 -19.54
N ASN A 254 20.15 -29.55 -20.02
CA ASN A 254 20.24 -30.73 -19.15
C ASN A 254 21.54 -30.72 -18.33
N GLU A 255 22.64 -30.24 -18.90
CA GLU A 255 23.91 -30.09 -18.19
C GLU A 255 23.80 -29.03 -17.08
N ILE A 256 23.17 -27.89 -17.38
CA ILE A 256 22.85 -26.85 -16.38
C ILE A 256 22.02 -27.45 -15.25
N LYS A 257 20.93 -28.17 -15.55
CA LYS A 257 20.10 -28.82 -14.52
C LYS A 257 20.91 -29.77 -13.63
N SER A 258 21.77 -30.58 -14.24
CA SER A 258 22.62 -31.53 -13.52
C SER A 258 23.57 -30.80 -12.57
N ARG A 259 24.19 -29.70 -13.02
CA ARG A 259 25.06 -28.85 -12.20
C ARG A 259 24.30 -28.19 -11.05
N LEU A 260 23.16 -27.56 -11.35
CA LEU A 260 22.30 -26.91 -10.35
C LEU A 260 21.81 -27.90 -9.28
N GLN A 261 21.53 -29.15 -9.65
CA GLN A 261 21.11 -30.19 -8.72
C GLN A 261 22.29 -30.70 -7.87
N TYR A 262 23.44 -30.93 -8.49
CA TYR A 262 24.62 -31.48 -7.80
C TYR A 262 25.16 -30.52 -6.73
N ASP A 263 25.25 -29.23 -7.06
CA ASP A 263 25.74 -28.19 -6.14
C ASP A 263 24.60 -27.54 -5.31
N ASP A 264 23.36 -28.02 -5.44
CA ASP A 264 22.14 -27.42 -4.87
C ASP A 264 22.06 -25.88 -5.01
N LEU A 265 22.25 -25.34 -6.21
CA LEU A 265 22.39 -23.88 -6.38
C LEU A 265 21.06 -23.14 -6.42
N LEU A 266 19.94 -23.79 -6.72
CA LEU A 266 18.67 -23.11 -6.99
C LEU A 266 17.95 -22.71 -5.69
N GLU A 267 18.09 -21.44 -5.27
CA GLU A 267 17.48 -20.88 -4.06
C GLU A 267 16.02 -20.50 -4.28
N ALA A 268 15.75 -19.72 -5.33
CA ALA A 268 14.39 -19.27 -5.65
C ALA A 268 14.13 -19.19 -7.16
N THR A 269 12.86 -19.36 -7.54
CA THR A 269 12.35 -19.15 -8.89
C THR A 269 11.23 -18.12 -8.88
N PHE A 270 11.27 -17.14 -9.77
CA PHE A 270 10.24 -16.11 -9.90
C PHE A 270 9.58 -16.20 -11.27
N ASP A 271 8.30 -16.54 -11.34
CA ASP A 271 7.47 -16.38 -12.53
C ASP A 271 6.81 -14.99 -12.51
N PHE A 272 7.11 -14.16 -13.51
CA PHE A 272 6.64 -12.77 -13.55
C PHE A 272 6.27 -12.33 -14.98
N THR A 273 5.56 -11.20 -15.06
CA THR A 273 5.22 -10.54 -16.33
C THR A 273 6.22 -9.43 -16.58
N SER A 274 6.75 -9.37 -17.79
CA SER A 274 7.59 -8.28 -18.29
C SER A 274 7.07 -7.78 -19.64
N TYR A 275 7.81 -6.94 -20.35
CA TYR A 275 7.37 -6.31 -21.59
C TYR A 275 8.47 -6.38 -22.65
N ASN A 276 8.11 -6.73 -23.89
CA ASN A 276 9.05 -6.66 -25.02
C ASN A 276 9.08 -5.26 -25.65
N GLY A 277 9.96 -5.02 -26.62
CA GLY A 277 10.12 -3.72 -27.28
C GLY A 277 8.85 -3.21 -27.99
N LYS A 278 7.85 -4.06 -28.24
CA LYS A 278 6.52 -3.64 -28.75
C LYS A 278 5.55 -3.23 -27.63
N GLY A 279 6.02 -3.22 -26.38
CA GLY A 279 5.24 -2.98 -25.18
C GLY A 279 4.24 -4.09 -24.82
N LYS A 280 4.32 -5.27 -25.46
CA LYS A 280 3.42 -6.39 -25.21
C LYS A 280 3.87 -7.14 -23.95
N PRO A 281 2.93 -7.53 -23.06
CA PRO A 281 3.27 -8.35 -21.90
C PRO A 281 3.80 -9.72 -22.34
N ILE A 282 4.93 -10.11 -21.77
CA ILE A 282 5.59 -11.41 -21.97
C ILE A 282 5.79 -12.11 -20.62
N ARG A 283 5.76 -13.45 -20.63
CA ARG A 283 6.09 -14.25 -19.46
C ARG A 283 7.60 -14.44 -19.41
N LEU A 284 8.20 -14.10 -18.27
CA LEU A 284 9.59 -14.43 -17.96
C LEU A 284 9.67 -15.28 -16.70
N ARG A 285 10.82 -15.93 -16.53
CA ARG A 285 11.21 -16.59 -15.30
C ARG A 285 12.60 -16.10 -14.88
N ALA A 286 12.76 -15.89 -13.57
CA ALA A 286 14.06 -15.64 -12.97
C ALA A 286 14.47 -16.82 -12.10
N TRP A 287 15.77 -17.13 -12.10
CA TRP A 287 16.40 -18.03 -11.13
C TRP A 287 17.35 -17.23 -10.26
N LEU A 288 17.20 -17.36 -8.94
CA LEU A 288 18.20 -16.94 -7.99
C LEU A 288 19.04 -18.15 -7.62
N LEU A 289 20.28 -18.13 -8.09
CA LEU A 289 21.29 -19.12 -7.78
C LEU A 289 22.08 -18.64 -6.55
N ASN A 290 22.30 -19.53 -5.59
CA ASN A 290 23.05 -19.24 -4.38
C ASN A 290 23.94 -20.44 -4.01
N ARG A 291 25.26 -20.21 -3.89
CA ARG A 291 26.22 -21.23 -3.41
C ARG A 291 26.13 -21.49 -1.90
N GLN A 292 25.47 -20.61 -1.15
CA GLN A 292 25.32 -20.68 0.30
C GLN A 292 23.84 -20.54 0.68
N LYS A 293 23.05 -21.55 0.32
CA LYS A 293 21.63 -21.58 0.67
C LYS A 293 21.44 -21.77 2.18
N PHE A 294 20.48 -21.06 2.73
CA PHE A 294 20.04 -21.30 4.10
C PHE A 294 19.20 -22.59 4.22
N HIS A 295 18.43 -22.92 3.18
CA HIS A 295 17.57 -24.12 3.15
C HIS A 295 18.07 -25.13 2.12
N GLU A 296 18.87 -26.11 2.57
CA GLU A 296 19.39 -27.18 1.73
C GLU A 296 18.28 -28.02 1.06
N GLY A 297 18.47 -28.36 -0.22
CA GLY A 297 17.60 -29.22 -1.01
C GLY A 297 16.21 -28.65 -1.31
N LYS A 298 15.93 -27.40 -0.92
CA LYS A 298 14.64 -26.72 -1.11
C LYS A 298 14.77 -25.50 -2.00
N THR A 299 13.73 -25.22 -2.78
CA THR A 299 13.64 -24.05 -3.64
C THR A 299 12.31 -23.35 -3.38
N LEU A 300 12.37 -22.02 -3.20
CA LEU A 300 11.18 -21.18 -3.13
C LEU A 300 10.67 -20.86 -4.53
N CYS A 301 9.42 -21.20 -4.83
CA CYS A 301 8.77 -20.83 -6.07
C CYS A 301 7.78 -19.69 -5.85
N LEU A 302 7.92 -18.59 -6.60
CA LEU A 302 7.09 -17.40 -6.56
C LEU A 302 6.41 -17.19 -7.92
N ASP A 303 5.13 -16.85 -7.94
CA ASP A 303 4.38 -16.45 -9.15
C ASP A 303 3.58 -15.17 -8.87
N THR A 304 4.03 -14.05 -9.42
CA THR A 304 3.37 -12.74 -9.21
C THR A 304 2.40 -12.37 -10.33
N ARG A 305 2.31 -13.19 -11.39
CA ARG A 305 1.50 -12.86 -12.57
C ARG A 305 0.01 -12.75 -12.26
N GLY A 306 -0.48 -13.58 -11.35
CA GLY A 306 -1.87 -13.52 -10.89
C GLY A 306 -2.19 -12.25 -10.10
N LEU A 307 -1.22 -11.69 -9.37
CA LEU A 307 -1.38 -10.44 -8.63
C LEU A 307 -1.52 -9.25 -9.58
N LEU A 308 -0.74 -9.22 -10.67
CA LEU A 308 -0.81 -8.16 -11.67
C LEU A 308 -2.20 -8.04 -12.30
N THR A 309 -2.91 -9.16 -12.46
CA THR A 309 -4.28 -9.18 -13.02
C THR A 309 -5.38 -8.97 -11.98
N SER A 310 -5.14 -9.33 -10.72
CA SER A 310 -6.18 -9.33 -9.68
C SER A 310 -6.19 -8.07 -8.82
N VAL A 311 -5.08 -7.34 -8.77
CA VAL A 311 -4.93 -6.15 -7.95
C VAL A 311 -4.85 -4.90 -8.83
N PRO A 312 -5.82 -3.97 -8.74
CA PRO A 312 -5.84 -2.78 -9.59
C PRO A 312 -4.67 -1.86 -9.25
N HIS A 313 -4.16 -1.15 -10.27
CA HIS A 313 -3.10 -0.13 -10.18
C HIS A 313 -1.70 -0.62 -9.75
N ILE A 314 -1.48 -1.93 -9.57
CA ILE A 314 -0.15 -2.47 -9.29
C ILE A 314 0.67 -2.62 -10.57
N THR A 315 1.95 -2.28 -10.50
CA THR A 315 2.91 -2.46 -11.60
C THR A 315 3.73 -3.75 -11.44
N ALA A 316 4.26 -4.26 -12.56
CA ALA A 316 5.17 -5.40 -12.54
C ALA A 316 6.49 -5.10 -11.79
N GLU A 317 6.93 -3.85 -11.76
CA GLU A 317 8.08 -3.40 -10.98
C GLU A 317 7.83 -3.55 -9.47
N GLN A 318 6.68 -3.07 -8.98
CA GLN A 318 6.29 -3.21 -7.57
C GLN A 318 6.21 -4.69 -7.16
N LEU A 319 5.71 -5.55 -8.05
CA LEU A 319 5.66 -7.00 -7.81
C LEU A 319 7.03 -7.66 -7.75
N ALA A 320 8.02 -7.16 -8.49
CA ALA A 320 9.40 -7.64 -8.41
C ALA A 320 10.03 -7.28 -7.05
N TRP A 321 9.78 -6.07 -6.54
CA TRP A 321 10.16 -5.68 -5.17
C TRP A 321 9.52 -6.58 -4.12
N PHE A 322 8.20 -6.80 -4.23
CA PHE A 322 7.47 -7.69 -3.34
C PHE A 322 8.01 -9.12 -3.37
N ALA A 323 8.24 -9.69 -4.55
CA ALA A 323 8.77 -11.04 -4.67
C ALA A 323 10.17 -11.17 -4.08
N SER A 324 11.01 -10.13 -4.26
CA SER A 324 12.34 -10.06 -3.65
C SER A 324 12.27 -10.03 -2.12
N ALA A 325 11.32 -9.26 -1.55
CA ALA A 325 11.07 -9.23 -0.11
C ALA A 325 10.65 -10.61 0.44
N VAL A 326 9.77 -11.34 -0.27
CA VAL A 326 9.36 -12.68 0.15
C VAL A 326 10.53 -13.65 0.09
N SER A 327 11.37 -13.54 -0.94
CA SER A 327 12.59 -14.35 -1.08
C SER A 327 13.59 -14.09 0.03
N GLU A 328 13.87 -12.82 0.37
CA GLU A 328 14.81 -12.48 1.44
C GLU A 328 14.27 -12.85 2.83
N LEU A 329 12.95 -12.73 3.06
CA LEU A 329 12.33 -13.22 4.28
C LEU A 329 12.54 -14.72 4.47
N TRP A 330 12.35 -15.49 3.39
CA TRP A 330 12.55 -16.94 3.44
C TRP A 330 14.02 -17.31 3.60
N ALA A 331 14.92 -16.62 2.90
CA ALA A 331 16.36 -16.90 2.92
C ALA A 331 17.04 -16.51 4.24
N SER A 332 16.55 -15.48 4.95
CA SER A 332 17.14 -15.05 6.22
C SER A 332 16.08 -14.51 7.21
N PRO A 333 15.21 -15.37 7.75
CA PRO A 333 14.06 -14.94 8.55
C PRO A 333 14.45 -14.16 9.82
N VAL A 334 15.63 -14.44 10.38
CA VAL A 334 16.13 -13.79 11.60
C VAL A 334 16.62 -12.36 11.33
N LYS A 335 17.28 -12.13 10.17
CA LYS A 335 17.88 -10.83 9.81
C LYS A 335 16.95 -9.96 8.98
N PHE A 336 15.88 -10.51 8.43
CA PHE A 336 14.97 -9.79 7.56
C PHE A 336 14.24 -8.64 8.27
N ARG A 337 14.17 -7.51 7.58
CA ARG A 337 13.38 -6.34 7.99
C ARG A 337 12.68 -5.77 6.76
N ILE A 338 11.35 -5.74 6.76
CA ILE A 338 10.60 -5.19 5.61
C ILE A 338 10.93 -3.71 5.34
N ALA A 339 11.30 -2.96 6.38
CA ALA A 339 11.73 -1.56 6.28
C ALA A 339 12.99 -1.34 5.43
N GLN A 340 13.76 -2.39 5.10
CA GLN A 340 14.89 -2.27 4.17
C GLN A 340 14.45 -2.10 2.70
N PHE A 341 13.16 -2.33 2.41
CA PHE A 341 12.57 -2.13 1.10
C PHE A 341 11.92 -0.73 1.03
N PRO A 342 12.04 -0.01 -0.10
CA PRO A 342 11.53 1.36 -0.19
C PRO A 342 10.01 1.39 -0.08
N GLN A 343 9.48 2.12 0.90
CA GLN A 343 8.03 2.18 1.15
C GLN A 343 7.26 2.69 -0.09
N ALA A 344 7.81 3.68 -0.78
CA ALA A 344 7.25 4.21 -2.04
C ALA A 344 7.23 3.19 -3.20
N ARG A 345 7.98 2.08 -3.11
CA ARG A 345 8.01 1.02 -4.14
C ARG A 345 7.16 -0.19 -3.80
N LEU A 346 6.85 -0.40 -2.52
CA LEU A 346 5.93 -1.44 -2.08
C LEU A 346 4.49 -0.93 -1.99
N GLU A 347 4.29 0.31 -1.52
CA GLU A 347 2.96 0.93 -1.34
C GLU A 347 1.95 -0.08 -0.74
N MET A 348 0.95 -0.45 -1.54
CA MET A 348 -0.13 -1.37 -1.22
C MET A 348 0.35 -2.81 -0.93
N LEU A 349 1.45 -3.23 -1.56
CA LEU A 349 2.03 -4.56 -1.36
C LEU A 349 2.66 -4.72 0.02
N GLN A 350 2.94 -3.63 0.74
CA GLN A 350 3.40 -3.73 2.13
C GLN A 350 2.30 -4.32 3.03
N GLY A 351 1.05 -3.89 2.86
CA GLY A 351 -0.09 -4.47 3.57
C GLY A 351 -0.30 -5.94 3.21
N LEU A 352 -0.15 -6.29 1.93
CA LEU A 352 -0.22 -7.68 1.46
C LEU A 352 0.92 -8.53 2.03
N PHE A 353 2.13 -7.96 2.13
CA PHE A 353 3.29 -8.60 2.73
C PHE A 353 3.04 -8.89 4.21
N SER A 354 2.65 -7.87 5.00
CA SER A 354 2.32 -8.04 6.42
C SER A 354 1.21 -9.08 6.63
N LYS A 355 0.14 -9.03 5.83
CA LYS A 355 -0.97 -9.99 5.90
C LYS A 355 -0.51 -11.45 5.80
N TYR A 356 0.36 -11.75 4.84
CA TYR A 356 0.78 -13.13 4.60
C TYR A 356 2.00 -13.54 5.41
N PHE A 357 2.92 -12.62 5.68
CA PHE A 357 4.29 -12.93 6.07
C PHE A 357 4.77 -12.23 7.35
N TYR A 358 3.88 -11.57 8.12
CA TYR A 358 4.24 -10.91 9.38
C TYR A 358 4.95 -11.87 10.38
N ASN A 359 4.44 -13.09 10.53
CA ASN A 359 5.03 -14.13 11.39
C ASN A 359 6.06 -15.01 10.68
N GLY A 360 6.71 -14.48 9.64
CA GLY A 360 7.65 -15.22 8.82
C GLY A 360 7.02 -15.87 7.59
N TYR A 361 7.82 -16.65 6.88
CA TYR A 361 7.41 -17.27 5.63
C TYR A 361 6.34 -18.34 5.83
N LYS A 362 5.34 -18.36 4.93
CA LYS A 362 4.40 -19.47 4.76
C LYS A 362 4.02 -19.61 3.28
N ASP A 363 3.58 -20.79 2.87
CA ASP A 363 3.05 -20.98 1.51
C ASP A 363 1.72 -20.24 1.33
N VAL A 364 1.58 -19.54 0.21
CA VAL A 364 0.39 -18.78 -0.15
C VAL A 364 -0.02 -19.16 -1.56
N GLY A 365 -1.16 -19.86 -1.67
CA GLY A 365 -1.68 -20.31 -2.94
C GLY A 365 -1.78 -19.16 -3.96
N GLY A 366 -1.27 -19.39 -5.17
CA GLY A 366 -1.21 -18.40 -6.24
C GLY A 366 -0.15 -17.30 -6.09
N ILE A 367 0.69 -17.32 -5.03
CA ILE A 367 1.78 -16.36 -4.81
C ILE A 367 3.11 -17.08 -4.59
N CYS A 368 3.20 -17.98 -3.62
CA CYS A 368 4.46 -18.66 -3.29
C CYS A 368 4.26 -20.07 -2.72
N GLN A 369 5.20 -20.96 -3.02
CA GLN A 369 5.23 -22.32 -2.52
C GLN A 369 6.67 -22.85 -2.46
N ILE A 370 7.03 -23.60 -1.40
CA ILE A 370 8.30 -24.31 -1.33
C ILE A 370 8.18 -25.69 -1.98
N HIS A 371 9.18 -26.06 -2.78
CA HIS A 371 9.35 -27.39 -3.36
C HIS A 371 10.76 -27.91 -3.10
N THR A 372 10.99 -29.21 -3.29
CA THR A 372 12.36 -29.75 -3.33
C THR A 372 13.07 -29.26 -4.60
N SER A 373 14.37 -28.94 -4.53
CA SER A 373 15.18 -28.49 -5.68
C SER A 373 15.07 -29.47 -6.86
N ALA A 374 15.13 -30.79 -6.59
CA ALA A 374 15.01 -31.83 -7.60
C ALA A 374 13.65 -31.80 -8.33
N HIS A 375 12.54 -31.59 -7.61
CA HIS A 375 11.23 -31.44 -8.23
C HIS A 375 11.16 -30.24 -9.17
N VAL A 376 11.67 -29.09 -8.74
CA VAL A 376 11.69 -27.86 -9.57
C VAL A 376 12.54 -28.05 -10.81
N LEU A 377 13.72 -28.65 -10.69
CA LEU A 377 14.61 -28.93 -11.81
C LEU A 377 14.05 -30.03 -12.74
N SER A 378 13.30 -31.00 -12.24
CA SER A 378 12.64 -32.00 -13.10
C SER A 378 11.43 -31.44 -13.86
N SER A 379 10.83 -30.36 -13.36
CA SER A 379 9.60 -29.80 -13.91
C SER A 379 9.78 -29.19 -15.31
N PRO A 380 8.74 -29.21 -16.16
CA PRO A 380 8.76 -28.52 -17.45
C PRO A 380 9.01 -27.01 -17.29
N LEU A 381 9.90 -26.45 -18.11
CA LEU A 381 10.28 -25.04 -18.03
C LEU A 381 9.08 -24.09 -18.20
N ASN A 382 8.14 -24.45 -19.08
CA ASN A 382 6.89 -23.73 -19.32
C ASN A 382 5.79 -24.05 -18.31
N GLY A 383 5.99 -25.05 -17.44
CA GLY A 383 5.05 -25.43 -16.38
C GLY A 383 4.86 -24.33 -15.32
N ARG A 384 3.76 -24.42 -14.57
CA ARG A 384 3.56 -23.60 -13.36
C ARG A 384 4.10 -24.37 -12.15
N LEU A 385 4.93 -23.71 -11.36
CA LEU A 385 5.47 -24.26 -10.11
C LEU A 385 4.59 -23.89 -8.90
N VAL A 386 3.86 -22.77 -9.00
CA VAL A 386 2.85 -22.36 -8.02
C VAL A 386 1.47 -22.57 -8.64
N PRO A 387 0.62 -23.43 -8.06
CA PRO A 387 -0.73 -23.64 -8.56
C PRO A 387 -1.57 -22.36 -8.38
N PRO A 388 -2.48 -22.05 -9.33
CA PRO A 388 -3.38 -20.92 -9.18
C PRO A 388 -4.26 -21.11 -7.95
N SER A 389 -4.48 -20.03 -7.20
CA SER A 389 -5.41 -20.07 -6.07
C SER A 389 -6.85 -20.08 -6.58
N ALA A 390 -7.64 -21.07 -6.17
CA ALA A 390 -9.10 -21.04 -6.32
C ALA A 390 -9.77 -19.94 -5.46
N LYS A 391 -9.03 -19.27 -4.57
CA LYS A 391 -9.53 -18.33 -3.55
C LYS A 391 -9.12 -16.87 -3.75
N LEU A 392 -8.28 -16.54 -4.74
CA LEU A 392 -7.98 -15.13 -5.03
C LEU A 392 -9.20 -14.41 -5.65
N ASP A 393 -10.17 -15.16 -6.18
CA ASP A 393 -11.48 -14.66 -6.60
C ASP A 393 -12.44 -14.62 -5.41
N GLY A 394 -12.37 -13.56 -4.61
CA GLY A 394 -13.35 -13.37 -3.53
C GLY A 394 -13.04 -12.26 -2.55
N LYS A 395 -13.28 -11.01 -2.97
CA LYS A 395 -13.35 -9.82 -2.10
C LYS A 395 -12.15 -9.67 -1.14
N PHE A 396 -11.01 -9.28 -1.70
CA PHE A 396 -9.86 -8.82 -0.93
C PHE A 396 -10.24 -7.69 0.03
N SER A 397 -10.23 -7.94 1.34
CA SER A 397 -9.93 -6.87 2.29
C SER A 397 -8.44 -6.62 2.21
N LEU A 398 -8.08 -5.39 1.83
CA LEU A 398 -6.71 -4.91 1.85
C LEU A 398 -6.28 -4.48 3.25
N LEU A 399 -7.23 -4.13 4.13
CA LEU A 399 -6.95 -3.79 5.54
C LEU A 399 -6.37 -4.97 6.31
N ASP A 400 -5.24 -4.71 6.98
CA ASP A 400 -4.64 -5.64 7.95
C ASP A 400 -5.59 -5.89 9.13
N LYS A 401 -5.82 -7.17 9.44
CA LYS A 401 -6.72 -7.62 10.52
C LYS A 401 -5.98 -8.05 11.78
N HIS A 402 -4.65 -8.17 11.74
CA HIS A 402 -3.86 -8.79 12.82
C HIS A 402 -4.03 -8.07 14.15
N LEU A 403 -4.00 -6.74 14.17
CA LEU A 403 -4.23 -5.97 15.40
C LEU A 403 -5.58 -6.30 16.08
N LEU A 404 -6.63 -6.54 15.30
CA LEU A 404 -7.94 -6.93 15.84
C LEU A 404 -7.97 -8.40 16.24
N VAL A 405 -7.28 -9.28 15.52
CA VAL A 405 -7.15 -10.69 15.87
C VAL A 405 -6.39 -10.84 17.19
N ASP A 406 -5.21 -10.23 17.29
CA ASP A 406 -4.37 -10.24 18.49
C ASP A 406 -5.14 -9.67 19.69
N LEU A 407 -5.87 -8.57 19.49
CA LEU A 407 -6.73 -7.98 20.52
C LEU A 407 -7.84 -8.96 20.96
N LEU A 408 -8.52 -9.61 20.01
CA LEU A 408 -9.58 -10.57 20.31
C LEU A 408 -9.06 -11.81 21.04
N ASP A 409 -7.88 -12.28 20.67
CA ASP A 409 -7.21 -13.46 21.26
C ASP A 409 -6.69 -13.15 22.67
N GLN A 410 -6.02 -12.01 22.85
CA GLN A 410 -5.53 -11.56 24.17
C GLN A 410 -6.68 -11.32 25.15
N THR A 411 -7.78 -10.73 24.67
CA THR A 411 -8.93 -10.43 25.52
C THR A 411 -9.73 -11.69 25.88
N GLY A 412 -9.63 -12.76 25.08
CA GLY A 412 -10.30 -14.03 25.32
C GLY A 412 -11.83 -13.88 25.42
N SER A 413 -12.40 -14.18 26.60
CA SER A 413 -13.84 -14.04 26.87
C SER A 413 -14.20 -12.79 27.68
N SER A 414 -13.26 -11.89 27.93
CA SER A 414 -13.51 -10.64 28.63
C SER A 414 -14.30 -9.66 27.73
N PRO A 415 -15.07 -8.73 28.33
CA PRO A 415 -15.76 -7.68 27.58
C PRO A 415 -14.79 -6.85 26.71
N LEU A 416 -15.19 -6.55 25.47
CA LEU A 416 -14.43 -5.70 24.54
C LEU A 416 -15.36 -4.92 23.62
N CYS A 417 -15.03 -3.67 23.35
CA CYS A 417 -15.62 -2.86 22.29
C CYS A 417 -14.51 -2.33 21.36
N ALA A 418 -14.24 -3.03 20.27
CA ALA A 418 -13.28 -2.57 19.26
C ALA A 418 -14.01 -1.75 18.18
N TYR A 419 -13.56 -0.53 17.93
CA TYR A 419 -14.12 0.38 16.93
C TYR A 419 -13.12 0.62 15.80
N VAL A 420 -13.56 0.52 14.55
CA VAL A 420 -12.77 0.77 13.36
C VAL A 420 -13.43 1.91 12.58
N ILE A 421 -12.72 3.03 12.48
CA ILE A 421 -13.16 4.22 11.75
C ILE A 421 -12.27 4.45 10.53
N GLY A 422 -12.83 4.99 9.44
CA GLY A 422 -12.05 5.34 8.25
C GLY A 422 -12.93 5.65 7.06
N ASP A 423 -12.32 6.06 5.95
CA ASP A 423 -13.01 6.55 4.76
C ASP A 423 -13.93 5.52 4.07
N ASN A 424 -14.83 6.04 3.22
CA ASN A 424 -15.59 5.22 2.28
C ASN A 424 -14.62 4.47 1.36
N GLY A 425 -14.81 3.16 1.24
CA GLY A 425 -13.91 2.31 0.46
C GLY A 425 -12.63 1.88 1.17
N ALA A 426 -12.37 2.30 2.42
CA ALA A 426 -11.21 1.84 3.19
C ALA A 426 -11.17 0.31 3.40
N GLY A 427 -12.32 -0.37 3.25
CA GLY A 427 -12.43 -1.84 3.33
C GLY A 427 -12.96 -2.38 4.66
N LYS A 428 -13.52 -1.54 5.54
CA LYS A 428 -13.99 -1.92 6.89
C LYS A 428 -15.01 -3.07 6.90
N SER A 429 -16.02 -3.04 6.03
CA SER A 429 -16.99 -4.14 5.92
C SER A 429 -16.35 -5.46 5.46
N LEU A 430 -15.31 -5.39 4.62
CA LEU A 430 -14.53 -6.55 4.20
C LEU A 430 -13.62 -7.06 5.32
N LEU A 431 -13.05 -6.16 6.11
CA LEU A 431 -12.30 -6.48 7.32
C LEU A 431 -13.20 -7.27 8.30
N LEU A 432 -14.40 -6.77 8.62
CA LEU A 432 -15.34 -7.50 9.47
C LEU A 432 -15.71 -8.86 8.88
N ALA A 433 -16.01 -8.94 7.57
CA ALA A 433 -16.30 -10.21 6.92
C ALA A 433 -15.12 -11.21 7.01
N SER A 434 -13.88 -10.71 6.97
CA SER A 434 -12.67 -11.54 7.10
C SER A 434 -12.39 -12.05 8.51
N LEU A 435 -12.91 -11.37 9.54
CA LEU A 435 -12.84 -11.81 10.94
C LEU A 435 -13.75 -13.02 11.18
N ILE A 436 -14.90 -13.11 10.49
CA ILE A 436 -15.81 -14.26 10.60
C ILE A 436 -15.07 -15.57 10.33
N ALA A 437 -14.27 -15.63 9.25
CA ALA A 437 -13.53 -16.83 8.89
C ALA A 437 -12.53 -17.25 9.99
N HIS A 438 -11.86 -16.28 10.61
CA HIS A 438 -10.93 -16.54 11.71
C HIS A 438 -11.66 -17.01 12.99
N LEU A 439 -12.78 -16.39 13.34
CA LEU A 439 -13.60 -16.79 14.47
C LEU A 439 -14.18 -18.20 14.28
N GLU A 440 -14.58 -18.56 13.05
CA GLU A 440 -15.01 -19.92 12.72
C GLU A 440 -13.88 -20.95 12.86
N GLU A 441 -12.65 -20.62 12.46
CA GLU A 441 -11.47 -21.46 12.66
C GLU A 441 -11.18 -21.70 14.15
N GLN A 442 -11.32 -20.66 14.98
CA GLN A 442 -11.15 -20.72 16.44
C GLN A 442 -12.37 -21.27 17.19
N SER A 443 -13.42 -21.73 16.48
CA SER A 443 -14.65 -22.25 17.09
C SER A 443 -15.42 -21.24 17.97
N ILE A 444 -15.25 -19.94 17.74
CA ILE A 444 -15.93 -18.85 18.45
C ILE A 444 -17.24 -18.51 17.75
N SER A 445 -18.34 -18.44 18.51
CA SER A 445 -19.63 -18.01 17.97
C SER A 445 -19.65 -16.52 17.66
N CYS A 446 -20.20 -16.15 16.51
CA CYS A 446 -20.29 -14.75 16.10
C CYS A 446 -21.60 -14.40 15.37
N ALA A 447 -21.98 -13.13 15.46
CA ALA A 447 -23.13 -12.57 14.76
C ALA A 447 -22.73 -11.31 13.99
N ALA A 448 -23.13 -11.20 12.71
CA ALA A 448 -22.86 -10.04 11.88
C ALA A 448 -24.13 -9.20 11.70
N ILE A 449 -24.13 -7.97 12.20
CA ILE A 449 -25.21 -7.01 12.11
C ILE A 449 -24.77 -5.91 11.14
N ALA A 450 -25.57 -5.66 10.10
CA ALA A 450 -25.35 -4.54 9.19
C ALA A 450 -26.63 -3.72 9.05
N SER A 451 -26.51 -2.41 9.11
CA SER A 451 -27.60 -1.45 8.88
C SER A 451 -27.77 -1.12 7.38
N GLY A 452 -26.65 -1.15 6.64
CA GLY A 452 -26.61 -0.87 5.21
C GLY A 452 -27.21 -2.00 4.35
N THR A 453 -27.71 -1.64 3.15
CA THR A 453 -28.24 -2.60 2.16
C THR A 453 -27.16 -3.26 1.31
N ALA A 454 -25.94 -2.70 1.30
CA ALA A 454 -24.81 -3.14 0.48
C ALA A 454 -23.69 -3.82 1.29
N ASP A 455 -24.02 -4.41 2.44
CA ASP A 455 -23.03 -5.08 3.29
C ASP A 455 -22.32 -6.24 2.57
N ARG A 456 -21.13 -6.59 3.05
CA ARG A 456 -20.28 -7.61 2.42
C ARG A 456 -20.32 -8.97 3.12
N PHE A 457 -21.16 -9.16 4.12
CA PHE A 457 -21.25 -10.41 4.88
C PHE A 457 -21.86 -11.55 4.05
N VAL A 458 -21.55 -12.79 4.44
CA VAL A 458 -22.13 -13.98 3.84
C VAL A 458 -23.52 -14.19 4.43
N THR A 459 -24.55 -14.38 3.60
CA THR A 459 -25.94 -14.59 4.05
C THR A 459 -26.28 -16.05 4.33
N THR A 460 -25.48 -17.00 3.84
CA THR A 460 -25.75 -18.43 3.98
C THR A 460 -25.04 -19.01 5.20
N ASN A 461 -25.81 -19.72 6.02
CA ASN A 461 -25.33 -20.34 7.23
C ASN A 461 -24.69 -21.69 6.89
N LYS A 462 -23.36 -21.72 6.66
CA LYS A 462 -22.65 -22.98 6.33
C LYS A 462 -22.27 -23.79 7.57
N LYS A 463 -22.28 -23.22 8.77
CA LYS A 463 -21.94 -23.85 10.06
C LYS A 463 -22.73 -23.21 11.22
N ASN A 464 -23.15 -23.99 12.23
CA ASN A 464 -24.01 -23.55 13.35
C ASN A 464 -23.52 -22.37 14.22
N ARG A 465 -22.31 -21.83 14.02
CA ARG A 465 -21.70 -20.82 14.91
C ARG A 465 -21.71 -19.39 14.36
N TYR A 466 -22.15 -19.17 13.13
CA TYR A 466 -22.28 -17.85 12.54
C TYR A 466 -23.75 -17.47 12.34
N ARG A 467 -24.13 -16.23 12.68
CA ARG A 467 -25.49 -15.71 12.49
C ARG A 467 -25.49 -14.38 11.75
N TYR A 468 -26.02 -14.35 10.53
CA TYR A 468 -26.24 -13.10 9.80
C TYR A 468 -27.51 -12.40 10.27
N MET A 469 -27.39 -11.12 10.62
CA MET A 469 -28.43 -10.24 11.17
C MET A 469 -28.58 -8.93 10.37
N GLY A 470 -28.01 -8.85 9.17
CA GLY A 470 -28.18 -7.70 8.29
C GLY A 470 -29.56 -7.64 7.62
N ASP A 471 -29.72 -6.60 6.80
CA ASP A 471 -31.00 -6.24 6.16
C ASP A 471 -31.04 -6.55 4.66
N ARG A 472 -30.10 -7.36 4.13
CA ARG A 472 -30.17 -7.89 2.76
C ARG A 472 -31.22 -8.98 2.65
N THR A 473 -32.50 -8.61 2.60
CA THR A 473 -33.62 -9.52 2.33
C THR A 473 -34.26 -9.20 0.99
N LYS A 474 -34.76 -10.24 0.30
CA LYS A 474 -35.42 -10.12 -1.03
C LYS A 474 -36.77 -9.39 -1.00
N GLY A 475 -37.35 -9.16 0.18
CA GLY A 475 -38.52 -8.31 0.39
C GLY A 475 -38.10 -6.99 1.01
N GLY A 476 -38.56 -5.87 0.43
CA GLY A 476 -38.12 -4.51 0.78
C GLY A 476 -38.28 -4.13 2.26
N LYS A 477 -37.62 -3.03 2.65
CA LYS A 477 -37.62 -2.45 4.00
C LYS A 477 -38.95 -1.72 4.30
N SER A 478 -40.04 -2.46 4.55
CA SER A 478 -41.26 -1.86 5.10
C SER A 478 -41.20 -1.80 6.62
N ALA A 479 -41.77 -0.74 7.22
CA ALA A 479 -41.83 -0.60 8.68
C ALA A 479 -42.50 -1.80 9.35
N LYS A 480 -43.53 -2.36 8.72
CA LYS A 480 -44.23 -3.58 9.17
C LYS A 480 -43.30 -4.80 9.24
N SER A 481 -42.41 -4.99 8.26
CA SER A 481 -41.45 -6.09 8.26
C SER A 481 -40.40 -5.92 9.36
N MET A 482 -39.91 -4.70 9.56
CA MET A 482 -38.96 -4.37 10.63
C MET A 482 -39.57 -4.60 12.02
N GLU A 483 -40.80 -4.16 12.23
CA GLU A 483 -41.55 -4.35 13.46
C GLU A 483 -41.73 -5.83 13.81
N GLN A 484 -42.20 -6.63 12.84
CA GLN A 484 -42.38 -8.07 13.03
C GLN A 484 -41.05 -8.75 13.40
N ARG A 485 -39.96 -8.38 12.73
CA ARG A 485 -38.63 -8.91 13.03
C ARG A 485 -38.18 -8.50 14.43
N LEU A 486 -38.37 -7.25 14.82
CA LEU A 486 -38.05 -6.75 16.16
C LEU A 486 -38.84 -7.50 17.25
N LEU A 487 -40.14 -7.67 17.08
CA LEU A 487 -40.99 -8.39 18.04
C LEU A 487 -40.56 -9.86 18.22
N VAL A 488 -40.19 -10.53 17.13
CA VAL A 488 -39.63 -11.90 17.19
C VAL A 488 -38.30 -11.92 17.96
N LEU A 489 -37.39 -10.98 17.66
CA LEU A 489 -36.10 -10.89 18.33
C LEU A 489 -36.25 -10.64 19.83
N LEU A 490 -37.12 -9.70 20.23
CA LEU A 490 -37.38 -9.39 21.63
C LEU A 490 -38.05 -10.55 22.36
N LYS A 491 -39.01 -11.23 21.73
CA LYS A 491 -39.66 -12.42 22.30
C LYS A 491 -38.66 -13.53 22.58
N GLU A 492 -37.70 -13.76 21.69
CA GLU A 492 -36.65 -14.76 21.91
C GLU A 492 -35.64 -14.30 22.96
N ALA A 493 -35.20 -13.03 22.91
CA ALA A 493 -34.24 -12.50 23.87
C ALA A 493 -34.78 -12.51 25.30
N PHE A 494 -36.05 -12.16 25.51
CA PHE A 494 -36.62 -11.99 26.85
C PHE A 494 -36.95 -13.31 27.56
N LYS A 495 -36.82 -14.46 26.87
CA LYS A 495 -36.79 -15.78 27.53
C LYS A 495 -35.54 -15.96 28.39
N LEU A 496 -34.46 -15.23 28.10
CA LEU A 496 -33.19 -15.34 28.81
C LEU A 496 -33.18 -14.40 30.01
N THR A 497 -32.66 -14.90 31.14
CA THR A 497 -32.57 -14.16 32.40
C THR A 497 -31.78 -12.85 32.24
N GLY A 498 -32.26 -11.76 32.84
CA GLY A 498 -31.58 -10.47 32.85
C GLY A 498 -31.77 -9.60 31.58
N ARG A 499 -32.25 -10.16 30.46
CA ARG A 499 -32.38 -9.42 29.19
C ARG A 499 -33.41 -8.30 29.24
N VAL A 500 -34.49 -8.46 29.99
CA VAL A 500 -35.50 -7.41 30.14
C VAL A 500 -34.87 -6.18 30.83
N GLN A 501 -34.18 -6.40 31.94
CA GLN A 501 -33.52 -5.31 32.68
C GLN A 501 -32.42 -4.65 31.85
N LEU A 502 -31.62 -5.44 31.13
CA LEU A 502 -30.59 -4.91 30.24
C LEU A 502 -31.20 -4.06 29.11
N PHE A 503 -32.31 -4.52 28.50
CA PHE A 503 -33.01 -3.74 27.48
C PHE A 503 -33.53 -2.41 28.03
N GLU A 504 -34.13 -2.41 29.23
CA GLU A 504 -34.61 -1.19 29.87
C GLU A 504 -33.46 -0.21 30.19
N LYS A 505 -32.29 -0.72 30.61
CA LYS A 505 -31.08 0.10 30.80
C LYS A 505 -30.61 0.72 29.49
N MET A 506 -30.60 -0.04 28.39
CA MET A 506 -30.26 0.48 27.05
C MET A 506 -31.25 1.57 26.61
N LEU A 507 -32.56 1.34 26.78
CA LEU A 507 -33.57 2.36 26.51
C LEU A 507 -33.38 3.61 27.38
N ASN A 508 -32.98 3.45 28.64
CA ASN A 508 -32.69 4.57 29.52
C ASN A 508 -31.54 5.44 29.01
N LEU A 509 -30.44 4.82 28.55
CA LEU A 509 -29.31 5.55 27.95
C LEU A 509 -29.74 6.38 26.74
N LEU A 510 -30.63 5.84 25.89
CA LEU A 510 -31.17 6.56 24.73
C LEU A 510 -32.26 7.58 25.08
N GLY A 511 -32.65 7.69 26.36
CA GLY A 511 -33.74 8.55 26.82
C GLY A 511 -35.13 8.05 26.42
N LEU A 512 -35.28 6.74 26.17
CA LEU A 512 -36.51 6.05 25.77
C LEU A 512 -37.14 5.21 26.89
N LYS A 513 -36.61 5.26 28.12
CA LYS A 513 -37.17 4.53 29.27
C LYS A 513 -38.63 4.93 29.51
N GLY A 514 -39.49 3.93 29.70
CA GLY A 514 -40.93 4.13 29.95
C GLY A 514 -41.69 4.72 28.75
N ARG A 515 -41.08 4.74 27.55
CA ARG A 515 -41.70 5.31 26.35
C ARG A 515 -42.05 4.27 25.30
N VAL A 516 -41.68 3.00 25.49
CA VAL A 516 -41.91 1.93 24.51
C VAL A 516 -43.01 1.01 25.03
N TYR A 517 -44.09 0.89 24.26
CA TYR A 517 -45.31 0.18 24.60
C TYR A 517 -45.64 -0.88 23.54
N LEU A 518 -46.39 -1.88 23.96
CA LEU A 518 -47.15 -2.76 23.08
C LEU A 518 -48.62 -2.33 23.18
N ALA A 519 -49.21 -1.94 22.05
CA ALA A 519 -50.57 -1.40 21.99
C ALA A 519 -51.40 -2.11 20.90
N PRO A 520 -52.71 -2.31 21.08
CA PRO A 520 -53.60 -2.79 20.02
C PRO A 520 -53.59 -1.83 18.82
N ILE A 521 -53.60 -2.35 17.58
CA ILE A 521 -53.60 -1.49 16.36
C ILE A 521 -54.82 -0.55 16.34
N GLU A 522 -55.96 -1.03 16.84
CA GLU A 522 -57.21 -0.26 16.95
C GLU A 522 -57.09 0.97 17.87
N PHE A 523 -56.12 1.01 18.80
CA PHE A 523 -55.85 2.19 19.63
C PHE A 523 -55.54 3.45 18.80
N PHE A 524 -54.97 3.29 17.60
CA PHE A 524 -54.56 4.40 16.73
C PHE A 524 -55.60 4.75 15.67
N SER A 525 -56.76 4.08 15.67
CA SER A 525 -57.81 4.27 14.66
C SER A 525 -58.89 5.24 15.15
N ASP A 526 -59.08 5.34 16.46
CA ASP A 526 -60.11 6.15 17.10
C ASP A 526 -59.51 7.41 17.74
N PHE A 527 -60.20 8.55 17.64
CA PHE A 527 -59.81 9.79 18.32
C PHE A 527 -59.94 9.67 19.86
N GLN A 528 -60.82 8.79 20.34
CA GLN A 528 -60.99 8.43 21.75
C GLN A 528 -61.18 6.91 21.86
N PRO A 529 -60.10 6.13 22.04
CA PRO A 529 -60.20 4.68 22.14
C PRO A 529 -60.99 4.26 23.41
N PRO A 530 -61.85 3.21 23.33
CA PRO A 530 -62.56 2.67 24.48
C PRO A 530 -61.63 2.28 25.63
N VAL A 531 -62.11 2.34 26.88
CA VAL A 531 -61.34 1.98 28.08
C VAL A 531 -60.75 0.56 27.97
N SER A 532 -61.50 -0.39 27.40
CA SER A 532 -61.05 -1.77 27.15
C SER A 532 -59.90 -1.90 26.14
N VAL A 533 -59.68 -0.91 25.27
CA VAL A 533 -58.52 -0.82 24.38
C VAL A 533 -57.33 -0.22 25.13
N VAL A 534 -57.58 0.82 25.93
CA VAL A 534 -56.56 1.50 26.74
C VAL A 534 -55.93 0.56 27.76
N GLU A 535 -56.72 -0.29 28.44
CA GLU A 535 -56.23 -1.27 29.42
C GLU A 535 -55.28 -2.33 28.81
N ARG A 536 -55.32 -2.53 27.49
CA ARG A 536 -54.42 -3.45 26.77
C ARG A 536 -53.10 -2.81 26.33
N VAL A 537 -52.95 -1.49 26.48
CA VAL A 537 -51.70 -0.79 26.23
C VAL A 537 -50.77 -1.04 27.41
N LYS A 538 -49.69 -1.78 27.18
CA LYS A 538 -48.74 -2.16 28.23
C LYS A 538 -47.33 -1.72 27.89
N PRO A 539 -46.51 -1.27 28.87
CA PRO A 539 -45.08 -1.11 28.67
C PRO A 539 -44.47 -2.39 28.10
N ILE A 540 -43.55 -2.28 27.14
CA ILE A 540 -43.04 -3.44 26.40
C ILE A 540 -42.44 -4.53 27.31
N ALA A 541 -41.77 -4.13 28.39
CA ALA A 541 -41.18 -5.04 29.37
C ALA A 541 -42.24 -5.78 30.21
N GLU A 542 -43.39 -5.16 30.48
CA GLU A 542 -44.52 -5.80 31.15
C GLU A 542 -45.26 -6.74 30.18
N ALA A 543 -45.59 -6.23 28.99
CA ALA A 543 -46.31 -6.98 27.96
C ALA A 543 -45.60 -8.30 27.60
N LEU A 544 -44.28 -8.27 27.51
CA LEU A 544 -43.50 -9.47 27.18
C LEU A 544 -43.29 -10.40 28.38
N ARG A 545 -43.27 -9.90 29.63
CA ARG A 545 -43.27 -10.75 30.84
C ARG A 545 -44.57 -11.53 31.00
N GLU A 546 -45.69 -10.90 30.67
CA GLU A 546 -47.02 -11.52 30.72
C GLU A 546 -47.34 -12.38 29.49
N ALA A 547 -46.38 -12.56 28.58
CA ALA A 547 -46.53 -13.31 27.34
C ALA A 547 -47.74 -12.84 26.50
N VAL A 548 -48.01 -11.52 26.48
CA VAL A 548 -49.12 -10.94 25.72
C VAL A 548 -49.02 -11.34 24.24
N PRO A 549 -50.11 -11.83 23.63
CA PRO A 549 -50.11 -12.18 22.21
C PRO A 549 -49.76 -10.97 21.34
N VAL A 550 -48.75 -11.13 20.49
CA VAL A 550 -48.27 -10.09 19.59
C VAL A 550 -49.21 -9.88 18.38
N LYS A 551 -50.09 -10.85 18.09
CA LYS A 551 -51.01 -10.79 16.94
C LYS A 551 -52.06 -9.69 17.18
N GLY A 552 -52.13 -8.73 16.27
CA GLY A 552 -53.06 -7.58 16.38
C GLY A 552 -52.51 -6.41 17.22
N MET A 553 -51.29 -6.52 17.72
CA MET A 553 -50.57 -5.47 18.43
C MET A 553 -49.55 -4.77 17.53
N THR A 554 -49.16 -3.56 17.91
CA THR A 554 -48.07 -2.79 17.34
C THR A 554 -47.18 -2.25 18.46
N LEU A 555 -45.89 -2.08 18.18
CA LEU A 555 -45.00 -1.30 19.02
C LEU A 555 -45.35 0.17 18.91
N ALA A 556 -45.28 0.88 20.02
CA ALA A 556 -45.62 2.28 20.06
C ALA A 556 -44.65 3.07 20.93
N LEU A 557 -44.34 4.31 20.51
CA LEU A 557 -43.54 5.24 21.30
C LEU A 557 -44.36 6.44 21.74
N THR A 558 -44.17 6.87 22.98
CA THR A 558 -44.68 8.16 23.48
C THR A 558 -43.60 9.25 23.37
N PRO A 559 -43.92 10.43 22.79
CA PRO A 559 -43.05 11.60 22.78
C PRO A 559 -42.70 12.10 24.19
N LYS A 560 -41.66 12.93 24.29
CA LYS A 560 -41.25 13.56 25.57
C LYS A 560 -42.35 14.39 26.21
N ASP A 561 -43.19 15.01 25.37
CA ASP A 561 -44.20 15.98 25.78
C ASP A 561 -45.55 15.31 26.12
N GLY A 562 -45.64 13.98 26.02
CA GLY A 562 -46.76 13.18 26.52
C GLY A 562 -48.08 13.29 25.73
N GLN A 563 -48.16 14.09 24.67
CA GLN A 563 -49.44 14.45 24.04
C GLN A 563 -50.05 13.33 23.18
N HIS A 564 -49.26 12.60 22.35
CA HIS A 564 -49.80 11.54 21.47
C HIS A 564 -48.82 10.39 21.26
N MET A 565 -49.25 9.16 21.50
CA MET A 565 -48.47 7.95 21.21
C MET A 565 -48.45 7.69 19.70
N ALA A 566 -47.29 7.33 19.15
CA ALA A 566 -47.11 6.97 17.74
C ALA A 566 -46.85 5.47 17.59
N LYS A 567 -47.55 4.82 16.65
CA LYS A 567 -47.28 3.42 16.27
C LYS A 567 -45.96 3.29 15.51
N PHE A 568 -45.38 2.08 15.50
CA PHE A 568 -44.05 1.84 14.95
C PHE A 568 -43.88 2.32 13.50
N SER A 569 -44.92 2.15 12.67
CA SER A 569 -44.90 2.59 11.27
C SER A 569 -44.76 4.09 11.08
N ASP A 570 -45.12 4.87 12.09
CA ASP A 570 -45.18 6.33 12.03
C ASP A 570 -43.96 6.97 12.71
N LEU A 571 -43.09 6.15 13.31
CA LEU A 571 -41.81 6.58 13.85
C LEU A 571 -40.87 7.00 12.72
N SER A 572 -39.91 7.86 13.08
CA SER A 572 -38.81 8.18 12.18
C SER A 572 -38.02 6.92 11.81
N SER A 573 -37.41 6.92 10.62
CA SER A 573 -36.56 5.80 10.19
C SER A 573 -35.42 5.52 11.18
N GLY A 574 -34.86 6.57 11.80
CA GLY A 574 -33.87 6.45 12.86
C GLY A 574 -34.40 5.74 14.11
N GLU A 575 -35.61 6.08 14.58
CA GLU A 575 -36.28 5.41 15.71
C GLU A 575 -36.52 3.92 15.43
N GLN A 576 -37.04 3.61 14.26
CA GLN A 576 -37.26 2.21 13.85
C GLN A 576 -35.94 1.44 13.82
N GLN A 577 -34.89 2.06 13.27
CA GLN A 577 -33.59 1.43 13.11
C GLN A 577 -32.85 1.23 14.42
N VAL A 578 -32.87 2.22 15.34
CA VAL A 578 -32.22 2.06 16.65
C VAL A 578 -32.88 0.92 17.43
N LEU A 579 -34.21 0.87 17.48
CA LEU A 579 -34.94 -0.18 18.20
C LEU A 579 -34.63 -1.56 17.62
N LEU A 580 -34.59 -1.67 16.29
CA LEU A 580 -34.22 -2.89 15.61
C LEU A 580 -32.76 -3.31 15.92
N LEU A 581 -31.82 -2.36 15.94
CA LEU A 581 -30.42 -2.61 16.30
C LEU A 581 -30.30 -3.15 17.74
N LEU A 582 -30.96 -2.51 18.72
CA LEU A 582 -30.95 -2.99 20.10
C LEU A 582 -31.56 -4.40 20.21
N GLY A 583 -32.66 -4.66 19.50
CA GLY A 583 -33.29 -5.98 19.44
C GLY A 583 -32.37 -7.06 18.86
N LYS A 584 -31.62 -6.75 17.79
CA LYS A 584 -30.61 -7.66 17.22
C LYS A 584 -29.48 -7.94 18.21
N ILE A 585 -28.95 -6.91 18.85
CA ILE A 585 -27.86 -7.02 19.83
C ILE A 585 -28.29 -7.89 21.00
N ILE A 586 -29.42 -7.58 21.63
CA ILE A 586 -29.86 -8.30 22.83
C ILE A 586 -30.27 -9.75 22.57
N CYS A 587 -30.66 -10.08 21.33
CA CYS A 587 -30.95 -11.45 20.91
C CYS A 587 -29.67 -12.26 20.63
N CYS A 588 -28.56 -11.61 20.22
CA CYS A 588 -27.35 -12.31 19.77
C CYS A 588 -26.19 -12.27 20.78
N ALA A 589 -26.11 -11.23 21.60
CA ALA A 589 -25.07 -11.08 22.61
C ALA A 589 -25.15 -12.23 23.61
N ASP A 590 -24.03 -12.85 23.95
CA ASP A 590 -23.93 -13.84 25.01
C ASP A 590 -22.45 -14.00 25.40
N ARG A 591 -22.17 -14.72 26.48
CA ARG A 591 -20.82 -14.90 26.97
C ARG A 591 -19.91 -15.50 25.89
N GLY A 592 -18.80 -14.81 25.60
CA GLY A 592 -17.80 -15.25 24.62
C GLY A 592 -18.18 -15.04 23.15
N VAL A 593 -19.41 -14.59 22.85
CA VAL A 593 -19.85 -14.28 21.48
C VAL A 593 -19.21 -12.99 20.99
N VAL A 594 -18.88 -12.95 19.69
CA VAL A 594 -18.37 -11.73 19.02
C VAL A 594 -19.45 -11.16 18.10
N LEU A 595 -19.84 -9.91 18.33
CA LEU A 595 -20.79 -9.18 17.51
C LEU A 595 -20.02 -8.25 16.56
N LEU A 596 -20.14 -8.49 15.26
CA LEU A 596 -19.56 -7.68 14.20
C LEU A 596 -20.63 -6.71 13.70
N ILE A 597 -20.47 -5.42 13.93
CA ILE A 597 -21.47 -4.40 13.61
C ILE A 597 -20.94 -3.48 12.52
N ASP A 598 -21.66 -3.35 11.41
CA ASP A 598 -21.29 -2.52 10.25
C ASP A 598 -22.25 -1.33 10.10
N GLU A 599 -21.69 -0.13 10.17
CA GLU A 599 -22.35 1.17 10.06
C GLU A 599 -23.60 1.32 10.97
N PRO A 600 -23.45 1.18 12.30
CA PRO A 600 -24.58 1.32 13.23
C PRO A 600 -25.22 2.72 13.23
N GLU A 601 -24.50 3.74 12.77
CA GLU A 601 -24.93 5.14 12.74
C GLU A 601 -25.88 5.52 11.59
N ILE A 602 -26.04 4.66 10.57
CA ILE A 602 -26.88 4.99 9.40
C ILE A 602 -28.26 5.44 9.85
N SER A 603 -28.74 6.57 9.32
CA SER A 603 -30.06 7.14 9.61
C SER A 603 -30.30 7.55 11.08
N LEU A 604 -29.29 7.50 11.97
CA LEU A 604 -29.42 7.96 13.35
C LEU A 604 -29.05 9.43 13.49
N HIS A 605 -29.84 10.17 14.28
CA HIS A 605 -29.50 11.53 14.70
C HIS A 605 -28.22 11.53 15.56
N VAL A 606 -27.39 12.58 15.45
CA VAL A 606 -26.07 12.69 16.12
C VAL A 606 -26.15 12.40 17.62
N ARG A 607 -27.17 12.93 18.31
CA ARG A 607 -27.43 12.63 19.74
C ARG A 607 -27.47 11.14 20.06
N TRP A 608 -28.06 10.32 19.19
CA TRP A 608 -28.13 8.88 19.42
C TRP A 608 -26.84 8.17 19.06
N GLN A 609 -26.08 8.68 18.10
CA GLN A 609 -24.73 8.18 17.81
C GLN A 609 -23.81 8.35 19.04
N GLN A 610 -23.92 9.48 19.76
CA GLN A 610 -23.18 9.73 21.02
C GLN A 610 -23.52 8.72 22.11
N LEU A 611 -24.79 8.34 22.22
CA LEU A 611 -25.28 7.45 23.29
C LEU A 611 -25.10 5.96 22.97
N LEU A 612 -24.81 5.63 21.71
CA LEU A 612 -24.76 4.25 21.24
C LEU A 612 -23.52 3.50 21.75
N SER A 613 -22.38 4.19 21.89
CA SER A 613 -21.16 3.60 22.48
C SER A 613 -21.44 3.06 23.88
N GLY A 614 -22.11 3.84 24.73
CA GLY A 614 -22.50 3.42 26.08
C GLY A 614 -23.45 2.22 26.08
N CYS A 615 -24.30 2.07 25.07
CA CYS A 615 -25.13 0.86 24.94
C CYS A 615 -24.30 -0.38 24.61
N PHE A 616 -23.29 -0.28 23.73
CA PHE A 616 -22.40 -1.40 23.43
C PHE A 616 -21.60 -1.81 24.66
N SER A 617 -21.01 -0.86 25.37
CA SER A 617 -20.21 -1.12 26.56
C SER A 617 -21.04 -1.72 27.69
N LEU A 618 -22.26 -1.22 27.90
CA LEU A 618 -23.20 -1.80 28.87
C LEU A 618 -23.47 -3.28 28.58
N VAL A 619 -23.77 -3.62 27.32
CA VAL A 619 -24.06 -5.00 26.91
C VAL A 619 -22.79 -5.86 27.00
N ALA A 620 -21.64 -5.33 26.58
CA ALA A 620 -20.35 -6.02 26.64
C ALA A 620 -20.03 -6.46 28.07
N GLN A 621 -20.18 -5.54 29.03
CA GLN A 621 -19.89 -5.78 30.44
C GLN A 621 -20.90 -6.74 31.08
N GLU A 622 -22.21 -6.50 30.91
CA GLU A 622 -23.24 -7.32 31.59
C GLU A 622 -23.30 -8.76 31.06
N LEU A 623 -22.94 -8.99 29.80
CA LEU A 623 -23.02 -10.32 29.18
C LEU A 623 -21.66 -10.97 28.90
N SER A 624 -20.55 -10.30 29.22
CA SER A 624 -19.20 -10.75 28.83
C SER A 624 -19.11 -11.09 27.34
N THR A 625 -19.64 -10.20 26.51
CA THR A 625 -19.64 -10.29 25.05
C THR A 625 -18.62 -9.31 24.47
N ARG A 626 -18.21 -9.53 23.23
CA ARG A 626 -17.26 -8.68 22.53
C ARG A 626 -17.88 -8.06 21.28
N PHE A 627 -17.53 -6.83 20.97
CA PHE A 627 -17.98 -6.09 19.79
C PHE A 627 -16.79 -5.71 18.91
N VAL A 628 -16.96 -5.83 17.60
CA VAL A 628 -16.11 -5.19 16.60
C VAL A 628 -16.99 -4.37 15.67
N ILE A 629 -16.81 -3.06 15.69
CA ILE A 629 -17.74 -2.09 15.11
C ILE A 629 -17.01 -1.32 14.01
N ALA A 630 -17.46 -1.45 12.77
CA ALA A 630 -17.04 -0.59 11.67
C ALA A 630 -17.96 0.62 11.58
N THR A 631 -17.40 1.82 11.61
CA THR A 631 -18.17 3.07 11.59
C THR A 631 -17.50 4.13 10.73
N HIS A 632 -18.31 5.07 10.24
CA HIS A 632 -17.89 6.33 9.65
C HIS A 632 -18.11 7.51 10.59
N SER A 633 -18.68 7.30 11.77
CA SER A 633 -19.05 8.38 12.69
C SER A 633 -17.92 8.69 13.66
N PRO A 634 -17.27 9.87 13.56
CA PRO A 634 -16.32 10.32 14.57
C PRO A 634 -17.02 10.53 15.92
N THR A 635 -18.31 10.89 15.90
CA THR A 635 -19.13 11.07 17.11
C THR A 635 -19.16 9.80 17.96
N LEU A 636 -19.25 8.64 17.32
CA LEU A 636 -19.30 7.36 18.01
C LEU A 636 -17.94 7.01 18.64
N ILE A 637 -16.83 7.30 17.93
CA ILE A 637 -15.46 7.14 18.46
C ILE A 637 -15.21 8.09 19.63
N ALA A 638 -15.68 9.33 19.53
CA ALA A 638 -15.44 10.34 20.57
C ALA A 638 -16.16 10.07 21.89
N ASN A 639 -17.18 9.21 21.86
CA ASN A 639 -17.91 8.76 23.02
C ASN A 639 -17.51 7.34 23.47
N ALA A 640 -16.46 6.74 22.90
CA ALA A 640 -15.92 5.42 23.26
C ALA A 640 -14.71 5.57 24.21
N ASN A 641 -14.96 6.11 25.40
CA ASN A 641 -13.93 6.55 26.36
C ASN A 641 -13.74 5.60 27.56
N ASP A 642 -14.35 4.41 27.55
CA ASP A 642 -14.20 3.45 28.64
C ASP A 642 -13.01 2.50 28.45
N ASN A 643 -12.63 1.80 29.53
CA ASN A 643 -11.45 0.95 29.57
C ASN A 643 -11.56 -0.35 28.75
N ILE A 644 -12.75 -0.65 28.22
CA ILE A 644 -12.97 -1.81 27.34
C ILE A 644 -13.04 -1.39 25.87
N SER A 645 -12.93 -0.09 25.59
CA SER A 645 -13.02 0.48 24.25
C SER A 645 -11.64 0.64 23.61
N GLU A 646 -11.47 0.04 22.45
CA GLU A 646 -10.26 0.15 21.62
C GLU A 646 -10.63 0.72 20.26
N CYS A 647 -10.04 1.85 19.88
CA CYS A 647 -10.36 2.55 18.64
C CYS A 647 -9.21 2.46 17.64
N PHE A 648 -9.54 2.23 16.37
CA PHE A 648 -8.58 2.09 15.29
C PHE A 648 -8.98 2.94 14.09
N LEU A 649 -8.00 3.65 13.52
CA LEU A 649 -8.11 4.33 12.24
C LEU A 649 -7.66 3.39 11.11
N ALA A 650 -8.57 3.11 10.18
CA ALA A 650 -8.33 2.41 8.94
C ALA A 650 -7.86 3.38 7.86
N LYS A 651 -6.55 3.37 7.58
CA LYS A 651 -5.91 4.26 6.60
C LYS A 651 -4.78 3.53 5.90
N ASN A 652 -4.60 3.77 4.60
CA ASN A 652 -3.54 3.13 3.80
C ASN A 652 -3.48 1.59 3.98
N GLN A 653 -4.66 0.97 4.16
CA GLN A 653 -4.81 -0.50 4.33
C GLN A 653 -4.14 -1.06 5.59
N GLN A 654 -3.85 -0.20 6.56
CA GLN A 654 -3.42 -0.55 7.90
C GLN A 654 -4.43 -0.04 8.93
N LEU A 655 -4.34 -0.59 10.14
CA LEU A 655 -5.06 -0.11 11.31
C LEU A 655 -4.06 0.60 12.23
N TYR A 656 -4.36 1.85 12.58
CA TYR A 656 -3.59 2.62 13.55
C TYR A 656 -4.41 2.78 14.82
N ARG A 657 -3.87 2.42 15.98
CA ARG A 657 -4.58 2.59 17.26
C ARG A 657 -4.75 4.08 17.54
N ILE A 658 -5.97 4.49 17.86
CA ILE A 658 -6.28 5.84 18.34
C ILE A 658 -6.23 5.79 19.88
N PRO A 659 -5.22 6.40 20.51
CA PRO A 659 -5.11 6.42 21.97
C PRO A 659 -6.25 7.22 22.61
N PRO A 660 -6.65 6.93 23.87
CA PRO A 660 -7.78 7.58 24.55
C PRO A 660 -7.74 9.11 24.50
N GLU A 661 -6.57 9.70 24.73
CA GLU A 661 -6.33 11.14 24.70
C GLU A 661 -6.71 11.82 23.36
N GLN A 662 -6.66 11.11 22.24
CA GLN A 662 -7.03 11.62 20.91
C GLN A 662 -8.51 11.40 20.57
N ARG A 663 -9.27 10.69 21.41
CA ARG A 663 -10.68 10.37 21.13
C ARG A 663 -11.60 11.52 21.49
N HIS A 664 -11.21 12.43 22.36
CA HIS A 664 -12.15 13.36 23.00
C HIS A 664 -12.76 14.44 22.09
N SER A 665 -12.23 14.64 20.88
CA SER A 665 -12.68 15.67 19.93
C SER A 665 -13.03 15.04 18.58
N VAL A 666 -14.23 15.34 18.10
CA VAL A 666 -14.69 14.94 16.75
C VAL A 666 -13.82 15.62 15.71
N GLU A 667 -13.41 16.86 15.98
CA GLU A 667 -12.59 17.69 15.14
C GLU A 667 -11.16 17.14 15.03
N THR A 668 -10.56 16.64 16.11
CA THR A 668 -9.25 15.94 16.07
C THR A 668 -9.33 14.71 15.17
N ILE A 669 -10.38 13.89 15.33
CA ILE A 669 -10.57 12.67 14.53
C ILE A 669 -10.78 13.03 13.05
N LEU A 670 -11.52 14.09 12.73
CA LEU A 670 -11.71 14.58 11.37
C LEU A 670 -10.41 15.11 10.75
N LEU A 671 -9.63 15.88 11.51
CA LEU A 671 -8.39 16.48 11.03
C LEU A 671 -7.29 15.43 10.83
N GLU A 672 -6.95 14.65 11.86
CA GLU A 672 -5.86 13.67 11.80
C GLU A 672 -6.27 12.40 11.04
N GLY A 673 -7.49 11.92 11.31
CA GLY A 673 -7.99 10.65 10.79
C GLY A 673 -8.41 10.73 9.34
N PHE A 674 -9.20 11.74 9.01
CA PHE A 674 -9.85 11.90 7.70
C PHE A 674 -9.26 13.01 6.85
N LYS A 675 -8.17 13.66 7.29
CA LYS A 675 -7.57 14.82 6.61
C LYS A 675 -8.62 15.88 6.23
N THR A 676 -9.63 16.06 7.09
CA THR A 676 -10.76 16.95 6.83
C THR A 676 -10.61 18.19 7.67
N TYR A 677 -10.25 19.30 7.03
CA TYR A 677 -10.19 20.60 7.67
C TYR A 677 -11.60 21.15 7.93
N THR A 678 -11.85 21.60 9.17
CA THR A 678 -13.11 22.22 9.59
C THR A 678 -12.85 23.66 10.02
N PRO A 679 -13.02 24.67 9.12
CA PRO A 679 -12.56 26.04 9.36
C PRO A 679 -13.13 26.68 10.62
N HIS A 680 -14.37 26.36 10.99
CA HIS A 680 -15.01 26.96 12.17
C HIS A 680 -14.70 26.25 13.50
N SER A 681 -13.77 25.30 13.51
CA SER A 681 -13.30 24.63 14.73
C SER A 681 -12.18 25.42 15.44
N ARG A 682 -11.85 25.01 16.66
CA ARG A 682 -10.65 25.48 17.40
C ARG A 682 -9.47 24.53 17.31
N GLU A 683 -9.62 23.42 16.59
CA GLU A 683 -8.65 22.32 16.56
C GLU A 683 -7.26 22.76 16.08
N ILE A 684 -7.18 23.54 14.99
CA ILE A 684 -5.89 24.05 14.49
C ILE A 684 -5.19 24.91 15.54
N ALA A 685 -5.93 25.80 16.21
CA ALA A 685 -5.38 26.68 17.23
C ALA A 685 -4.91 25.88 18.46
N GLU A 686 -5.71 24.90 18.91
CA GLU A 686 -5.37 24.02 20.03
C GLU A 686 -4.16 23.15 19.71
N ARG A 687 -4.04 22.64 18.48
CA ARG A 687 -2.90 21.83 18.06
C ARG A 687 -1.61 22.64 17.94
N CYS A 688 -1.69 23.83 17.35
CA CYS A 688 -0.57 24.78 17.33
C CYS A 688 -0.07 25.07 18.76
N ALA A 689 -0.98 25.33 19.70
CA ALA A 689 -0.62 25.59 21.09
C ALA A 689 0.00 24.35 21.78
N ALA A 690 -0.53 23.15 21.51
CA ALA A 690 0.00 21.90 22.04
C ALA A 690 1.42 21.60 21.54
N LEU A 691 1.68 21.79 20.24
CA LEU A 691 3.01 21.57 19.63
C LEU A 691 4.06 22.55 20.16
N VAL A 692 3.69 23.82 20.33
CA VAL A 692 4.57 24.82 20.97
C VAL A 692 4.84 24.45 22.43
N SER A 693 3.83 24.00 23.16
CA SER A 693 3.99 23.55 24.55
C SER A 693 4.89 22.31 24.67
N LEU A 694 4.79 21.37 23.72
CA LEU A 694 5.67 20.20 23.64
C LEU A 694 7.12 20.62 23.33
N ALA A 695 7.34 21.53 22.40
CA ALA A 695 8.67 22.08 22.11
C ALA A 695 9.32 22.70 23.36
N ILE A 696 8.56 23.46 24.15
CA ILE A 696 9.04 24.05 25.40
C ILE A 696 9.40 22.97 26.41
N ARG A 697 8.54 21.95 26.59
CA ARG A 697 8.82 20.84 27.52
C ARG A 697 10.06 20.06 27.12
N GLU A 698 10.22 19.79 25.83
CA GLU A 698 11.35 19.03 25.29
C GLU A 698 12.67 19.75 25.57
N VAL A 699 12.73 21.05 25.26
CA VAL A 699 13.91 21.89 25.55
C VAL A 699 14.22 21.94 27.04
N ASN A 700 13.21 21.92 27.92
CA ASN A 700 13.40 21.97 29.36
C ASN A 700 13.82 20.63 29.99
N HIS A 701 13.49 19.49 29.38
CA HIS A 701 13.80 18.15 29.92
C HIS A 701 15.10 17.55 29.34
N SER A 702 15.49 17.94 28.14
CA SER A 702 16.63 17.35 27.42
C SER A 702 17.91 18.13 27.75
N GLN A 703 18.98 17.44 28.22
CA GLN A 703 20.32 18.05 28.40
C GLN A 703 21.04 18.33 27.05
N GLY A 704 20.28 18.48 25.97
CA GLY A 704 20.76 18.65 24.60
C GLY A 704 19.60 18.76 23.62
N VAL A 705 19.79 19.56 22.57
CA VAL A 705 18.81 19.73 21.49
C VAL A 705 18.86 18.52 20.56
N ASP A 706 17.82 17.69 20.54
CA ASP A 706 17.66 16.61 19.57
C ASP A 706 17.11 17.18 18.23
N PRO A 707 17.91 17.22 17.15
CA PRO A 707 17.46 17.74 15.86
C PRO A 707 16.31 16.93 15.26
N ALA A 708 16.24 15.62 15.53
CA ALA A 708 15.22 14.74 14.99
C ALA A 708 13.83 15.05 15.59
N GLN A 709 13.79 15.48 16.85
CA GLN A 709 12.55 15.82 17.54
C GLN A 709 12.00 17.18 17.08
N LYS A 710 12.88 18.14 16.79
CA LYS A 710 12.49 19.41 16.15
C LYS A 710 11.88 19.15 14.75
N GLU A 711 12.55 18.32 13.95
CA GLU A 711 12.08 17.98 12.60
C GLU A 711 10.71 17.29 12.64
N LYS A 712 10.46 16.44 13.64
CA LYS A 712 9.15 15.80 13.86
C LYS A 712 8.04 16.80 14.13
N LEU A 713 8.26 17.78 15.00
CA LEU A 713 7.28 18.82 15.32
C LEU A 713 7.00 19.75 14.12
N GLU A 714 8.04 20.10 13.36
CA GLU A 714 7.90 20.91 12.15
C GLU A 714 7.17 20.16 11.02
N SER A 715 7.43 18.85 10.88
CA SER A 715 6.73 17.97 9.94
C SER A 715 5.23 17.91 10.25
N GLU A 716 4.83 17.88 11.52
CA GLU A 716 3.42 17.83 11.90
C GLU A 716 2.67 19.13 11.52
N LEU A 717 3.32 20.29 11.70
CA LEU A 717 2.77 21.57 11.22
C LEU A 717 2.70 21.65 9.70
N ALA A 718 3.66 21.05 8.99
CA ALA A 718 3.62 20.97 7.53
C ALA A 718 2.46 20.10 7.03
N ASP A 719 2.23 18.95 7.69
CA ASP A 719 1.09 18.08 7.38
C ASP A 719 -0.25 18.78 7.57
N MET A 720 -0.41 19.56 8.65
CA MET A 720 -1.60 20.39 8.87
C MET A 720 -1.81 21.41 7.74
N GLU A 721 -0.73 22.06 7.28
CA GLU A 721 -0.80 23.04 6.18
C GLU A 721 -1.22 22.38 4.85
N VAL A 722 -0.76 21.16 4.58
CA VAL A 722 -1.20 20.35 3.42
C VAL A 722 -2.69 20.00 3.53
N ILE A 723 -3.14 19.51 4.68
CA ILE A 723 -4.54 19.15 4.92
C ILE A 723 -5.46 20.38 4.71
N MET A 724 -5.05 21.53 5.24
CA MET A 724 -5.77 22.78 5.04
C MET A 724 -5.84 23.14 3.55
N LYS A 725 -4.74 23.06 2.82
CA LYS A 725 -4.70 23.41 1.38
C LYS A 725 -5.60 22.53 0.53
N ASP A 726 -5.72 21.24 0.86
CA ASP A 726 -6.51 20.27 0.11
C ASP A 726 -8.02 20.39 0.37
N ALA A 727 -8.43 20.86 1.55
CA ALA A 727 -9.83 20.90 1.99
C ALA A 727 -10.41 22.31 2.18
N GLY A 728 -9.57 23.34 2.25
CA GLY A 728 -9.96 24.72 2.51
C GLY A 728 -10.19 25.58 1.26
N SER A 729 -10.88 26.71 1.43
CA SER A 729 -11.04 27.74 0.40
C SER A 729 -10.26 28.99 0.80
N LEU A 730 -9.47 29.52 -0.14
CA LEU A 730 -8.74 30.80 0.03
C LEU A 730 -9.67 32.01 0.23
N GLN A 731 -10.98 31.86 -0.02
CA GLN A 731 -11.98 32.90 0.20
C GLN A 731 -12.52 32.93 1.64
N ASP A 732 -12.18 31.96 2.48
CA ASP A 732 -12.61 31.90 3.88
C ASP A 732 -11.63 32.70 4.77
N GLU A 733 -12.13 33.74 5.46
CA GLU A 733 -11.34 34.53 6.41
C GLU A 733 -10.73 33.66 7.52
N ARG A 734 -11.44 32.61 7.94
CA ARG A 734 -11.01 31.73 9.01
C ARG A 734 -9.87 30.81 8.57
N TYR A 735 -9.92 30.32 7.33
CA TYR A 735 -8.79 29.62 6.69
C TYR A 735 -7.51 30.45 6.70
N THR A 736 -7.62 31.75 6.41
CA THR A 736 -6.47 32.66 6.40
C THR A 736 -5.88 32.84 7.80
N ARG A 737 -6.73 32.95 8.83
CA ARG A 737 -6.30 33.05 10.24
C ARG A 737 -5.64 31.76 10.73
N ASP A 738 -6.23 30.61 10.46
CA ASP A 738 -5.70 29.32 10.90
C ASP A 738 -4.36 29.00 10.22
N ARG A 739 -4.20 29.39 8.95
CA ARG A 739 -2.90 29.32 8.26
C ARG A 739 -1.86 30.24 8.91
N GLN A 740 -2.26 31.44 9.32
CA GLN A 740 -1.38 32.36 10.03
C GLN A 740 -0.95 31.81 11.40
N LEU A 741 -1.84 31.10 12.10
CA LEU A 741 -1.51 30.41 13.36
C LEU A 741 -0.45 29.31 13.16
N ILE A 742 -0.53 28.52 12.08
CA ILE A 742 0.48 27.50 11.76
C ILE A 742 1.85 28.15 11.53
N ILE A 743 1.90 29.26 10.77
CA ILE A 743 3.14 30.01 10.52
C ILE A 743 3.73 30.52 11.84
N GLN A 744 2.89 31.08 12.71
CA GLN A 744 3.31 31.58 14.03
C GLN A 744 3.82 30.46 14.93
N ALA A 745 3.13 29.31 14.97
CA ALA A 745 3.56 28.15 15.73
C ALA A 745 4.92 27.61 15.24
N ARG A 746 5.12 27.53 13.92
CA ARG A 746 6.40 27.10 13.33
C ARG A 746 7.54 28.03 13.74
N ALA A 747 7.31 29.34 13.68
CA ALA A 747 8.28 30.34 14.14
C ALA A 747 8.60 30.19 15.63
N ALA A 748 7.58 30.01 16.47
CA ALA A 748 7.74 29.84 17.92
C ALA A 748 8.54 28.56 18.27
N ILE A 749 8.27 27.44 17.60
CA ILE A 749 9.04 26.19 17.79
C ILE A 749 10.50 26.40 17.39
N ALA A 750 10.75 26.96 16.20
CA ALA A 750 12.10 27.22 15.71
C ALA A 750 12.89 28.13 16.67
N GLU A 751 12.24 29.16 17.21
CA GLU A 751 12.82 30.08 18.17
C GLU A 751 13.12 29.42 19.52
N THR A 752 12.20 28.58 20.04
CA THR A 752 12.38 27.83 21.30
C THR A 752 13.63 26.94 21.25
N PHE A 753 13.81 26.20 20.16
CA PHE A 753 15.01 25.36 19.98
C PHE A 753 16.29 26.17 19.75
N ARG A 754 16.20 27.36 19.11
CA ARG A 754 17.35 28.24 18.92
C ARG A 754 17.87 28.81 20.26
N PHE A 755 16.97 29.22 21.15
CA PHE A 755 17.36 29.75 22.47
C PHE A 755 18.07 28.71 23.35
N SER A 756 17.64 27.45 23.29
CA SER A 756 18.32 26.34 23.98
C SER A 756 19.77 26.13 23.51
N GLN A 757 20.03 26.28 22.20
CA GLN A 757 21.39 26.17 21.64
C GLN A 757 22.31 27.31 22.09
N SER A 758 21.76 28.47 22.44
CA SER A 758 22.53 29.63 22.92
C SER A 758 22.81 29.65 24.43
N GLU A 759 22.12 28.84 25.22
CA GLU A 759 22.28 28.79 26.69
C GLU A 759 23.24 27.67 27.19
N MET A 760 23.85 26.88 26.30
CA MET A 760 24.91 25.95 26.70
C MET A 760 26.22 26.71 26.96
N PRO A 761 26.75 26.74 28.19
CA PRO A 761 28.07 27.31 28.43
C PRO A 761 29.14 26.45 27.74
N ALA A 762 30.09 27.12 27.10
CA ALA A 762 31.22 26.54 26.38
C ALA A 762 32.15 25.70 27.27
#